data_AF-A0A938HQA5-F1
#
_entry.id   AF-A0A938HQA5-F1
#
_cell.length_a   1.000
_cell.length_b   1.000
_cell.length_c   1.000
_cell.angle_alpha   90.00
_cell.angle_beta   90.00
_cell.angle_gamma   90.00
#
_symmetry.space_group_name_H-M   'P 1'
#
loop_
_entity.id
_entity.type
_entity.pdbx_description
1 polymer ?
#
loop_
_entity_poly.entity_id
_entity_poly.type
_entity_poly.pdbx_seq_one_letter_code
_entity_poly.pdbx_strand_id
1 'polypeptide(L)'
;RHELNDRVRCAATNIITGEDLSASLMNDGTPDGSKLLGLNRQIMRPTLFVGQADILAVREGAGSLQEFMQRAASAGGGDATARRALDALARFEENSIGGERARIKPLPAARAARERTAAELAEARDRQAEYQQHLGEFDETLDRVRFLEAERLGADARLTRAELAGLEERLRKLRPLAAEFASGPPPEPAEQNHTAAEVTQALAEWRATPALGTPLEGPSAADLEAELAGLPEAPPGDLSPALEVEETYRALSEARHELQAFRERESPEPGLRVVEGTTPNELRELAGALERQAGTSKSAKRVSRLPGILAAAGLGLGLLGAVLLVVGPAVAGAILLAVGAPAALAGGLLVFIRREVSSQLPAEADAEAASRRLRQLGLLADPAELRRLAYEQDRALGAAAESERRAVRLQQLETRLADSIVAFADVLAQRGEGSPADHPDGAYNRYREACRERQAQATLADRRPLLQQQLVLRRRQEEQHKAAALRLQDAETRLRSAARTAGLSADGAADEVAARLERWSEAAAQRAKADLAAWQRYQELQGLLDGSQVGDWEAKAAALRQRLAALEDAVEVSADSARSPEEIDVELREVRDQSNELKGRLGNMKAGLPDLAALEEAADRAEREVERLESLASVVRKTRT
;
A
#
# COMPACT_ATOMS: atom_id res chain seq x y z
N ARG A 1 162.14 33.20 21.42
CA ARG A 1 160.91 33.86 21.92
C ARG A 1 160.20 34.45 20.71
N HIS A 2 159.14 33.81 20.25
CA HIS A 2 158.20 34.38 19.28
C HIS A 2 156.91 34.71 20.03
N GLU A 3 156.41 35.93 19.82
CA GLU A 3 155.15 36.43 20.34
C GLU A 3 153.99 35.75 19.60
N LEU A 4 153.09 35.13 20.37
CA LEU A 4 151.77 34.65 19.92
C LEU A 4 150.68 35.17 20.87
N ASN A 5 150.82 36.42 21.31
CA ASN A 5 149.98 36.98 22.37
C ASN A 5 148.55 37.39 21.95
N ASP A 6 148.11 37.13 20.71
CA ASP A 6 146.80 37.67 20.28
C ASP A 6 145.97 36.86 19.26
N ARG A 7 146.23 35.56 19.06
CA ARG A 7 145.37 34.73 18.19
C ARG A 7 145.23 33.31 18.71
N VAL A 8 144.10 33.06 19.38
CA VAL A 8 143.24 31.84 19.39
C VAL A 8 142.48 31.77 20.72
N ARG A 9 141.19 32.16 20.74
CA ARG A 9 140.24 31.77 21.81
C ARG A 9 139.62 30.44 21.39
N CYS A 10 140.20 29.32 21.80
CA CYS A 10 139.51 28.05 21.64
C CYS A 10 138.43 27.92 22.74
N ALA A 11 137.31 27.27 22.39
CA ALA A 11 136.31 26.79 23.33
C ALA A 11 136.07 25.30 23.06
N ALA A 12 135.81 24.51 24.10
CA ALA A 12 135.53 23.08 24.00
C ALA A 12 134.20 22.80 24.69
N THR A 13 133.20 22.34 23.94
CA THR A 13 131.87 21.98 24.43
C THR A 13 131.62 20.48 24.24
N ASN A 14 130.96 19.85 25.20
CA ASN A 14 130.53 18.46 25.10
C ASN A 14 129.30 18.39 24.19
N ILE A 15 129.43 17.73 23.04
CA ILE A 15 128.36 17.65 22.02
C ILE A 15 127.17 16.82 22.53
N ILE A 16 127.37 15.93 23.51
CA ILE A 16 126.35 15.02 24.03
C ILE A 16 125.59 15.63 25.22
N THR A 17 126.29 16.36 26.10
CA THR A 17 125.67 16.95 27.31
C THR A 17 125.41 18.45 27.20
N GLY A 18 125.98 19.13 26.20
CA GLY A 18 125.92 20.59 26.01
C GLY A 18 126.81 21.38 26.98
N GLU A 19 127.55 20.72 27.86
CA GLU A 19 128.37 21.34 28.90
C GLU A 19 129.63 22.00 28.32
N ASP A 20 129.99 23.18 28.83
CA ASP A 20 131.24 23.87 28.47
C ASP A 20 132.43 23.27 29.23
N LEU A 21 133.30 22.59 28.50
CA LEU A 21 134.52 21.94 29.00
C LEU A 21 135.77 22.81 28.83
N SER A 22 135.64 24.05 28.33
CA SER A 22 136.77 24.93 28.03
C SER A 22 137.69 25.13 29.24
N ALA A 23 137.13 25.38 30.43
CA ALA A 23 137.92 25.55 31.65
C ALA A 23 138.67 24.27 32.08
N SER A 24 138.16 23.10 31.73
CA SER A 24 138.74 21.81 32.09
C SER A 24 139.88 21.41 31.13
N LEU A 25 139.75 21.70 29.84
CA LEU A 25 140.65 21.21 28.79
C LEU A 25 141.70 22.23 28.34
N MET A 26 141.53 23.52 28.65
CA MET A 26 142.48 24.57 28.28
C MET A 26 143.57 24.78 29.33
N ASN A 27 144.77 25.17 28.87
CA ASN A 27 145.86 25.59 29.74
C ASN A 27 146.75 26.61 29.02
N ASP A 28 146.95 27.79 29.61
CA ASP A 28 147.60 28.97 29.00
C ASP A 28 147.08 29.29 27.59
N GLY A 29 145.75 29.34 27.44
CA GLY A 29 145.08 29.78 26.21
C GLY A 29 145.12 28.78 25.04
N THR A 30 145.71 27.60 25.24
CA THR A 30 145.76 26.54 24.21
C THR A 30 145.20 25.21 24.74
N PRO A 31 144.66 24.33 23.86
CA PRO A 31 144.19 23.02 24.27
C PRO A 31 145.33 22.20 24.87
N ASP A 32 145.13 21.69 26.09
CA ASP A 32 146.12 20.85 26.74
C ASP A 32 146.12 19.46 26.08
N GLY A 33 147.06 19.26 25.15
CA GLY A 33 147.24 18.00 24.44
C GLY A 33 147.44 16.79 25.36
N SER A 34 147.96 16.99 26.57
CA SER A 34 148.07 15.90 27.55
C SER A 34 146.70 15.44 28.03
N LYS A 35 145.82 16.38 28.44
CA LYS A 35 144.46 16.09 28.88
C LYS A 35 143.60 15.49 27.78
N LEU A 36 143.76 15.95 26.54
CA LEU A 36 143.05 15.40 25.37
C LEU A 36 143.40 13.94 25.11
N LEU A 37 144.67 13.55 25.34
CA LEU A 37 145.14 12.18 25.18
C LEU A 37 144.97 11.33 26.45
N GLY A 38 144.31 11.86 27.48
CA GLY A 38 144.13 11.15 28.76
C GLY A 38 145.43 10.95 29.54
N LEU A 39 146.50 11.68 29.22
CA LEU A 39 147.79 11.64 29.89
C LEU A 39 147.97 12.88 30.77
N ASN A 40 148.77 12.79 31.82
CA ASN A 40 149.21 13.98 32.52
C ASN A 40 150.48 14.54 31.84
N ARG A 41 150.77 15.85 32.01
CA ARG A 41 151.91 16.52 31.36
C ARG A 41 153.26 15.88 31.70
N GLN A 42 153.39 15.30 32.89
CA GLN A 42 154.62 14.65 33.36
C GLN A 42 154.90 13.32 32.64
N ILE A 43 153.85 12.58 32.30
CA ILE A 43 153.92 11.30 31.57
C ILE A 43 153.96 11.54 30.06
N MET A 44 153.28 12.57 29.55
CA MET A 44 153.20 12.86 28.13
C MET A 44 154.60 13.02 27.49
N ARG A 45 155.50 13.77 28.15
CA ARG A 45 156.82 14.07 27.62
C ARG A 45 157.69 12.82 27.39
N PRO A 46 157.94 11.97 28.40
CA PRO A 46 158.76 10.77 28.20
C PRO A 46 158.09 9.69 27.34
N THR A 47 156.76 9.69 27.22
CA THR A 47 156.03 8.61 26.52
C THR A 47 155.84 8.88 25.03
N LEU A 48 155.66 10.15 24.64
CA LEU A 48 155.33 10.52 23.25
C LEU A 48 156.48 11.20 22.51
N PHE A 49 157.50 11.70 23.22
CA PHE A 49 158.57 12.48 22.61
C PHE A 49 159.94 11.88 22.94
N VAL A 50 160.74 11.60 21.91
CA VAL A 50 162.15 11.18 22.04
C VAL A 50 163.04 12.38 21.72
N GLY A 51 163.95 12.74 22.62
CA GLY A 51 164.86 13.88 22.43
C GLY A 51 166.02 13.56 21.50
N GLN A 52 166.55 14.56 20.79
CA GLN A 52 167.68 14.37 19.88
C GLN A 52 168.97 13.94 20.60
N ALA A 53 169.15 14.37 21.86
CA ALA A 53 170.23 13.91 22.72
C ALA A 53 170.08 12.42 23.08
N ASP A 54 168.84 11.94 23.23
CA ASP A 54 168.53 10.55 23.58
C ASP A 54 168.80 9.62 22.38
N ILE A 55 168.57 10.08 21.15
CA ILE A 55 168.91 9.36 19.91
C ILE A 55 170.44 9.23 19.74
N LEU A 56 171.21 10.25 20.10
CA LEU A 56 172.67 10.22 20.03
C LEU A 56 173.28 9.30 21.09
N ALA A 57 172.74 9.30 22.31
CA ALA A 57 173.21 8.44 23.41
C ALA A 57 173.05 6.93 23.13
N VAL A 58 172.08 6.53 22.30
CA VAL A 58 171.89 5.12 21.88
C VAL A 58 172.93 4.69 20.84
N ARG A 59 173.52 5.64 20.09
CA ARG A 59 174.53 5.37 19.06
C ARG A 59 175.93 5.11 19.65
N GLU A 60 176.23 5.66 20.83
CA GLU A 60 177.53 5.51 21.50
C GLU A 60 177.61 4.28 22.44
N GLY A 61 176.49 3.60 22.71
CA GLY A 61 176.47 2.31 23.40
C GLY A 61 175.06 1.81 23.73
N ALA A 62 174.79 0.53 23.48
CA ALA A 62 173.44 -0.05 23.58
C ALA A 62 172.78 -0.04 24.97
N GLY A 63 173.54 0.22 26.05
CA GLY A 63 173.02 0.22 27.42
C GLY A 63 172.06 1.38 27.73
N SER A 64 172.16 2.51 27.01
CA SER A 64 171.35 3.71 27.25
C SER A 64 169.87 3.53 26.87
N LEU A 65 169.54 2.68 25.90
CA LEU A 65 168.17 2.42 25.47
C LEU A 65 167.33 1.75 26.58
N GLN A 66 167.94 0.83 27.34
CA GLN A 66 167.26 0.11 28.41
C GLN A 66 166.91 1.02 29.59
N GLU A 67 167.78 1.99 29.90
CA GLU A 67 167.56 2.98 30.95
C GLU A 67 166.43 3.95 30.59
N PHE A 68 166.31 4.34 29.31
CA PHE A 68 165.18 5.14 28.83
C PHE A 68 163.84 4.39 28.93
N MET A 69 163.80 3.11 28.53
CA MET A 69 162.58 2.30 28.66
C MET A 69 162.19 2.11 30.13
N GLN A 70 163.15 1.89 31.03
CA GLN A 70 162.86 1.78 32.47
C GLN A 70 162.38 3.11 33.06
N ARG A 71 162.90 4.26 32.61
CA ARG A 71 162.46 5.59 33.08
C ARG A 71 161.04 5.92 32.60
N ALA A 72 160.70 5.57 31.36
CA ALA A 72 159.34 5.71 30.82
C ALA A 72 158.34 4.77 31.54
N ALA A 73 158.75 3.53 31.85
CA ALA A 73 157.92 2.59 32.60
C ALA A 73 157.73 3.00 34.08
N SER A 74 158.74 3.61 34.71
CA SER A 74 158.70 4.00 36.13
C SER A 74 157.95 5.32 36.38
N ALA A 75 157.77 6.16 35.35
CA ALA A 75 157.01 7.42 35.46
C ALA A 75 155.48 7.23 35.45
N GLY A 76 154.99 6.03 35.13
CA GLY A 76 153.56 5.71 35.07
C GLY A 76 153.06 4.92 36.28
N GLY A 77 152.55 5.61 37.31
CA GLY A 77 151.76 4.97 38.37
C GLY A 77 150.40 4.49 37.83
N GLY A 78 150.33 3.24 37.37
CA GLY A 78 149.27 2.69 36.51
C GLY A 78 147.84 2.56 37.08
N ASP A 79 147.61 2.71 38.39
CA ASP A 79 146.28 2.40 38.99
C ASP A 79 145.41 3.61 39.35
N ALA A 80 145.98 4.81 39.48
CA ALA A 80 145.24 5.96 40.01
C ALA A 80 144.28 6.63 38.98
N THR A 81 144.53 6.43 37.68
CA THR A 81 143.82 7.14 36.60
C THR A 81 142.56 6.40 36.13
N ALA A 82 142.62 5.08 35.97
CA ALA A 82 141.48 4.27 35.55
C ALA A 82 140.35 4.27 36.59
N ARG A 83 140.70 4.20 37.89
CA ARG A 83 139.72 4.20 38.98
C ARG A 83 138.97 5.52 39.09
N ARG A 84 139.64 6.66 38.88
CA ARG A 84 139.00 7.98 38.84
C ARG A 84 138.05 8.15 37.65
N ALA A 85 138.39 7.58 36.49
CA ALA A 85 137.52 7.60 35.32
C ALA A 85 136.24 6.76 35.56
N LEU A 86 136.38 5.58 36.17
CA LEU A 86 135.23 4.75 36.56
C LEU A 86 134.36 5.42 37.62
N ASP A 87 134.96 6.08 38.62
CA ASP A 87 134.22 6.84 39.64
C ASP A 87 133.48 8.05 39.03
N ALA A 88 134.09 8.73 38.05
CA ALA A 88 133.46 9.83 37.33
C ALA A 88 132.29 9.36 36.46
N LEU A 89 132.44 8.23 35.75
CA LEU A 89 131.36 7.59 35.00
C LEU A 89 130.23 7.11 35.92
N ALA A 90 130.55 6.57 37.10
CA ALA A 90 129.54 6.16 38.08
C ALA A 90 128.74 7.35 38.62
N ARG A 91 129.40 8.48 38.91
CA ARG A 91 128.72 9.72 39.32
C ARG A 91 127.87 10.31 38.19
N PHE A 92 128.34 10.23 36.95
CA PHE A 92 127.59 10.69 35.78
C PHE A 92 126.37 9.79 35.51
N GLU A 93 126.54 8.47 35.57
CA GLU A 93 125.45 7.49 35.51
C GLU A 93 124.42 7.74 36.62
N GLU A 94 124.88 8.07 37.83
CA GLU A 94 124.02 8.39 38.96
C GLU A 94 123.23 9.70 38.79
N ASN A 95 123.88 10.76 38.34
CA ASN A 95 123.30 12.12 38.31
C ASN A 95 122.53 12.42 37.01
N SER A 96 123.00 11.91 35.87
CA SER A 96 122.50 12.28 34.55
C SER A 96 121.58 11.25 33.91
N ILE A 97 121.59 10.00 34.37
CA ILE A 97 120.80 8.88 33.79
C ILE A 97 119.89 8.28 34.86
N GLY A 98 120.52 7.84 35.94
CA GLY A 98 119.95 7.18 37.10
C GLY A 98 119.72 5.68 36.94
N GLY A 99 120.22 4.91 37.91
CA GLY A 99 119.96 3.47 38.01
C GLY A 99 118.52 3.14 38.43
N GLU A 100 118.08 1.93 38.11
CA GLU A 100 116.68 1.45 38.15
C GLU A 100 115.94 1.51 39.50
N ARG A 101 116.58 1.87 40.63
CA ARG A 101 116.01 1.69 41.98
C ARG A 101 115.94 2.94 42.87
N ALA A 102 116.20 4.14 42.35
CA ALA A 102 116.14 5.39 43.14
C ALA A 102 115.01 6.32 42.66
N ARG A 103 114.24 6.87 43.62
CA ARG A 103 112.92 7.51 43.42
C ARG A 103 112.91 8.86 42.66
N ILE A 104 114.06 9.52 42.51
CA ILE A 104 114.17 10.84 41.87
C ILE A 104 115.38 10.83 40.93
N LYS A 105 115.24 10.24 39.74
CA LYS A 105 116.27 10.28 38.69
C LYS A 105 115.66 10.47 37.28
N PRO A 106 116.42 10.99 36.30
CA PRO A 106 115.89 11.50 35.03
C PRO A 106 115.19 10.46 34.13
N LEU A 107 115.75 9.24 33.98
CA LEU A 107 115.19 8.22 33.09
C LEU A 107 113.81 7.67 33.54
N PRO A 108 113.60 7.29 34.82
CA PRO A 108 112.27 6.95 35.32
C PRO A 108 111.24 8.09 35.17
N ALA A 109 111.66 9.34 35.38
CA ALA A 109 110.80 10.51 35.22
C ALA A 109 110.40 10.74 33.75
N ALA A 110 111.33 10.55 32.81
CA ALA A 110 111.06 10.62 31.37
C ALA A 110 110.12 9.48 30.91
N ARG A 111 110.32 8.25 31.39
CA ARG A 111 109.40 7.12 31.11
C ARG A 111 107.98 7.38 31.66
N ALA A 112 107.88 7.85 32.89
CA ALA A 112 106.60 8.22 33.49
C ALA A 112 105.95 9.45 32.81
N ALA A 113 106.75 10.37 32.25
CA ALA A 113 106.24 11.47 31.42
C ALA A 113 105.69 10.93 30.09
N ARG A 114 106.42 10.05 29.39
CA ARG A 114 105.97 9.38 28.16
C ARG A 114 104.67 8.62 28.37
N GLU A 115 104.58 7.81 29.43
CA GLU A 115 103.38 7.06 29.76
C GLU A 115 102.18 7.97 30.02
N ARG A 116 102.37 9.07 30.75
CA ARG A 116 101.31 10.07 30.98
C ARG A 116 100.87 10.76 29.70
N THR A 117 101.80 11.28 28.90
CA THR A 117 101.46 11.94 27.63
C THR A 117 100.83 10.98 26.63
N ALA A 118 101.24 9.72 26.60
CA ALA A 118 100.63 8.69 25.77
C ALA A 118 99.20 8.36 26.22
N ALA A 119 98.95 8.27 27.53
CA ALA A 119 97.61 8.07 28.08
C ALA A 119 96.69 9.27 27.80
N GLU A 120 97.19 10.50 27.98
CA GLU A 120 96.47 11.74 27.65
C GLU A 120 96.15 11.84 26.16
N LEU A 121 97.09 11.44 25.28
CA LEU A 121 96.88 11.40 23.84
C LEU A 121 95.87 10.32 23.42
N ALA A 122 95.90 9.14 24.04
CA ALA A 122 94.92 8.09 23.78
C ALA A 122 93.51 8.56 24.19
N GLU A 123 93.36 9.12 25.39
CA GLU A 123 92.09 9.68 25.86
C GLU A 123 91.59 10.82 24.96
N ALA A 124 92.49 11.69 24.49
CA ALA A 124 92.15 12.74 23.53
C ALA A 124 91.64 12.19 22.19
N ARG A 125 92.26 11.12 21.67
CA ARG A 125 91.83 10.45 20.44
C ARG A 125 90.46 9.78 20.61
N ASP A 126 90.22 9.14 21.75
CA ASP A 126 88.93 8.52 22.06
C ASP A 126 87.82 9.57 22.12
N ARG A 127 88.04 10.69 22.83
CA ARG A 127 87.08 11.82 22.85
C ARG A 127 86.86 12.44 21.46
N GLN A 128 87.89 12.50 20.62
CA GLN A 128 87.75 12.99 19.25
C GLN A 128 86.95 12.03 18.36
N ALA A 129 87.14 10.72 18.52
CA ALA A 129 86.36 9.71 17.83
C ALA A 129 84.88 9.77 18.24
N GLU A 130 84.58 9.89 19.53
CA GLU A 130 83.21 10.10 20.03
C GLU A 130 82.58 11.38 19.45
N TYR A 131 83.32 12.48 19.40
CA TYR A 131 82.84 13.73 18.79
C TYR A 131 82.51 13.55 17.31
N GLN A 132 83.36 12.85 16.55
CA GLN A 132 83.13 12.57 15.12
C GLN A 132 81.89 11.67 14.91
N GLN A 133 81.68 10.68 15.77
CA GLN A 133 80.47 9.84 15.72
C GLN A 133 79.21 10.68 15.92
N HIS A 134 79.16 11.51 16.97
CA HIS A 134 78.00 12.37 17.22
C HIS A 134 77.80 13.43 16.13
N LEU A 135 78.87 13.85 15.46
CA LEU A 135 78.76 14.76 14.31
C LEU A 135 78.08 14.06 13.12
N GLY A 136 78.43 12.80 12.85
CA GLY A 136 77.74 11.98 11.86
C GLY A 136 76.27 11.77 12.18
N GLU A 137 75.94 11.41 13.43
CA GLU A 137 74.55 11.26 13.89
C GLU A 137 73.75 12.58 13.74
N PHE A 138 74.39 13.72 13.99
CA PHE A 138 73.78 15.04 13.83
C PHE A 138 73.50 15.38 12.36
N ASP A 139 74.45 15.11 11.46
CA ASP A 139 74.29 15.33 10.02
C ASP A 139 73.18 14.44 9.45
N GLU A 140 73.12 13.15 9.83
CA GLU A 140 72.03 12.23 9.46
C GLU A 140 70.66 12.74 9.94
N THR A 141 70.61 13.25 11.17
CA THR A 141 69.38 13.82 11.74
C THR A 141 68.94 15.07 10.98
N LEU A 142 69.87 15.95 10.58
CA LEU A 142 69.57 17.13 9.76
C LEU A 142 69.07 16.76 8.36
N ASP A 143 69.60 15.71 7.75
CA ASP A 143 69.11 15.20 6.48
C ASP A 143 67.70 14.60 6.63
N ARG A 144 67.41 13.93 7.76
CA ARG A 144 66.05 13.47 8.08
C ARG A 144 65.07 14.63 8.27
N VAL A 145 65.47 15.73 8.92
CA VAL A 145 64.64 16.94 9.03
C VAL A 145 64.30 17.49 7.65
N ARG A 146 65.31 17.67 6.78
CA ARG A 146 65.12 18.17 5.41
C ARG A 146 64.19 17.27 4.60
N PHE A 147 64.34 15.96 4.73
CA PHE A 147 63.46 14.99 4.08
C PHE A 147 62.00 15.13 4.55
N LEU A 148 61.76 15.18 5.86
CA LEU A 148 60.41 15.30 6.42
C LEU A 148 59.77 16.66 6.09
N GLU A 149 60.54 17.74 6.01
CA GLU A 149 60.05 19.06 5.56
C GLU A 149 59.57 19.03 4.10
N ALA A 150 60.35 18.43 3.20
CA ALA A 150 59.95 18.24 1.81
C ALA A 150 58.71 17.35 1.69
N GLU A 151 58.64 16.29 2.50
CA GLU A 151 57.51 15.38 2.56
C GLU A 151 56.22 16.08 3.02
N ARG A 152 56.31 16.94 4.04
CA ARG A 152 55.21 17.74 4.58
C ARG A 152 54.66 18.72 3.54
N LEU A 153 55.54 19.39 2.79
CA LEU A 153 55.15 20.26 1.69
C LEU A 153 54.46 19.47 0.56
N GLY A 154 54.98 18.28 0.22
CA GLY A 154 54.34 17.36 -0.73
C GLY A 154 52.93 16.94 -0.30
N ALA A 155 52.74 16.61 0.99
CA ALA A 155 51.43 16.25 1.54
C ALA A 155 50.42 17.42 1.44
N ASP A 156 50.84 18.64 1.82
CA ASP A 156 50.04 19.87 1.70
C ASP A 156 49.65 20.16 0.24
N ALA A 157 50.57 20.00 -0.71
CA ALA A 157 50.33 20.21 -2.13
C ALA A 157 49.25 19.26 -2.66
N ARG A 158 49.26 17.99 -2.25
CA ARG A 158 48.24 17.01 -2.67
C ARG A 158 46.86 17.31 -2.10
N LEU A 159 46.76 17.68 -0.82
CA LEU A 159 45.48 18.08 -0.22
C LEU A 159 44.92 19.30 -0.95
N THR A 160 45.77 20.31 -1.17
CA THR A 160 45.39 21.53 -1.91
C THR A 160 44.94 21.18 -3.34
N ARG A 161 45.61 20.24 -4.01
CA ARG A 161 45.23 19.77 -5.36
C ARG A 161 43.88 19.05 -5.35
N ALA A 162 43.61 18.21 -4.36
CA ALA A 162 42.33 17.51 -4.22
C ALA A 162 41.18 18.51 -3.95
N GLU A 163 41.38 19.48 -3.07
CA GLU A 163 40.43 20.56 -2.80
C GLU A 163 40.15 21.40 -4.05
N LEU A 164 41.21 21.81 -4.77
CA LEU A 164 41.10 22.54 -6.01
C LEU A 164 40.32 21.75 -7.07
N ALA A 165 40.61 20.46 -7.24
CA ALA A 165 39.89 19.61 -8.19
C ALA A 165 38.39 19.51 -7.86
N GLY A 166 38.03 19.36 -6.58
CA GLY A 166 36.64 19.36 -6.13
C GLY A 166 35.93 20.69 -6.41
N LEU A 167 36.63 21.81 -6.22
CA LEU A 167 36.11 23.15 -6.48
C LEU A 167 35.98 23.41 -7.99
N GLU A 168 36.95 22.98 -8.80
CA GLU A 168 36.90 23.09 -10.26
C GLU A 168 35.77 22.24 -10.88
N GLU A 169 35.51 21.05 -10.35
CA GLU A 169 34.32 20.24 -10.69
C GLU A 169 33.03 21.00 -10.38
N ARG A 170 32.93 21.60 -9.19
CA ARG A 170 31.78 22.42 -8.80
C ARG A 170 31.58 23.60 -9.74
N LEU A 171 32.65 24.35 -10.04
CA LEU A 171 32.61 25.47 -10.99
C LEU A 171 32.23 25.03 -12.41
N ARG A 172 32.66 23.84 -12.85
CA ARG A 172 32.30 23.29 -14.17
C ARG A 172 30.80 23.06 -14.31
N LYS A 173 30.12 22.64 -13.24
CA LYS A 173 28.66 22.47 -13.20
C LYS A 173 27.94 23.80 -13.02
N LEU A 174 28.49 24.67 -12.17
CA LEU A 174 27.87 25.92 -11.78
C LEU A 174 27.89 26.98 -12.88
N ARG A 175 28.95 27.07 -13.69
CA ARG A 175 29.05 28.01 -14.82
C ARG A 175 27.94 27.88 -15.88
N PRO A 176 27.67 26.70 -16.46
CA PRO A 176 26.62 26.57 -17.47
C PRO A 176 25.24 26.86 -16.89
N LEU A 177 24.96 26.43 -15.66
CA LEU A 177 23.69 26.73 -14.98
C LEU A 177 23.54 28.23 -14.69
N ALA A 178 24.60 28.88 -14.22
CA ALA A 178 24.58 30.33 -13.99
C ALA A 178 24.40 31.13 -15.29
N ALA A 179 24.94 30.65 -16.41
CA ALA A 179 24.72 31.25 -17.72
C ALA A 179 23.28 31.02 -18.24
N GLU A 180 22.72 29.82 -18.04
CA GLU A 180 21.34 29.46 -18.40
C GLU A 180 20.33 30.38 -17.69
N PHE A 181 20.57 30.71 -16.42
CA PHE A 181 19.69 31.56 -15.60
C PHE A 181 20.22 32.98 -15.37
N ALA A 182 21.07 33.49 -16.26
CA ALA A 182 21.65 34.84 -16.14
C ALA A 182 20.57 35.96 -16.15
N SER A 183 19.43 35.72 -16.80
CA SER A 183 18.31 36.65 -16.87
C SER A 183 17.39 36.62 -15.65
N GLY A 184 17.65 35.76 -14.67
CA GLY A 184 16.85 35.61 -13.45
C GLY A 184 16.22 34.22 -13.30
N PRO A 185 15.44 34.01 -12.22
CA PRO A 185 14.78 32.75 -11.96
C PRO A 185 13.74 32.41 -13.04
N PRO A 186 13.55 31.13 -13.37
CA PRO A 186 12.41 30.70 -14.20
C PRO A 186 11.08 30.98 -13.47
N PRO A 187 9.96 31.11 -14.21
CA PRO A 187 8.64 31.32 -13.60
C PRO A 187 8.29 30.18 -12.64
N GLU A 188 7.62 30.52 -11.54
CA GLU A 188 7.22 29.54 -10.54
C GLU A 188 6.07 28.65 -11.07
N PRO A 189 6.12 27.32 -10.88
CA PRO A 189 5.10 26.41 -11.43
C PRO A 189 3.66 26.65 -10.90
N ALA A 190 3.49 27.31 -9.76
CA ALA A 190 2.21 27.41 -9.06
C ALA A 190 1.17 28.28 -9.79
N GLU A 191 1.58 29.39 -10.41
CA GLU A 191 0.64 30.35 -11.04
C GLU A 191 0.01 29.79 -12.32
N GLN A 192 0.74 28.96 -13.07
CA GLN A 192 0.26 28.39 -14.34
C GLN A 192 -0.71 27.21 -14.14
N ASN A 193 -0.69 26.59 -12.96
CA ASN A 193 -1.51 25.42 -12.66
C ASN A 193 -3.00 25.74 -12.52
N HIS A 194 -3.36 26.98 -12.13
CA HIS A 194 -4.76 27.33 -11.89
C HIS A 194 -5.57 27.36 -13.19
N THR A 195 -5.12 28.10 -14.20
CA THR A 195 -5.80 28.16 -15.51
C THR A 195 -5.83 26.78 -16.19
N ALA A 196 -4.75 26.00 -16.07
CA ALA A 196 -4.71 24.64 -16.61
C ALA A 196 -5.72 23.70 -15.93
N ALA A 197 -5.88 23.83 -14.61
CA ALA A 197 -6.88 23.07 -13.85
C ALA A 197 -8.31 23.45 -14.24
N GLU A 198 -8.61 24.75 -14.37
CA GLU A 198 -9.93 25.22 -14.81
C GLU A 198 -10.31 24.70 -16.21
N VAL A 199 -9.37 24.76 -17.16
CA VAL A 199 -9.57 24.23 -18.52
C VAL A 199 -9.78 22.71 -18.49
N THR A 200 -8.99 21.99 -17.72
CA THR A 200 -9.12 20.52 -17.59
C THR A 200 -10.47 20.14 -17.01
N GLN A 201 -10.93 20.86 -15.98
CA GLN A 201 -12.23 20.65 -15.36
C GLN A 201 -13.36 20.93 -16.36
N ALA A 202 -13.33 22.06 -17.07
CA ALA A 202 -14.36 22.41 -18.05
C ALA A 202 -14.44 21.38 -19.19
N LEU A 203 -13.30 20.88 -19.68
CA LEU A 203 -13.25 19.80 -20.68
C LEU A 203 -13.81 18.48 -20.14
N ALA A 204 -13.51 18.14 -18.88
CA ALA A 204 -14.04 16.93 -18.25
C ALA A 204 -15.57 16.99 -18.07
N GLU A 205 -16.10 18.14 -17.64
CA GLU A 205 -17.53 18.37 -17.51
C GLU A 205 -18.25 18.32 -18.87
N TRP A 206 -17.65 18.90 -19.93
CA TRP A 206 -18.18 18.79 -21.29
C TRP A 206 -18.26 17.34 -21.76
N ARG A 207 -17.18 16.57 -21.62
CA ARG A 207 -17.15 15.14 -22.03
C ARG A 207 -18.09 14.26 -21.22
N ALA A 208 -18.30 14.58 -19.95
CA ALA A 208 -19.23 13.85 -19.08
C ALA A 208 -20.70 14.22 -19.34
N THR A 209 -20.97 15.29 -20.08
CA THR A 209 -22.33 15.73 -20.37
C THR A 209 -22.99 14.78 -21.37
N PRO A 210 -24.10 14.11 -21.00
CA PRO A 210 -24.79 13.22 -21.92
C PRO A 210 -25.35 14.02 -23.11
N ALA A 211 -25.19 13.47 -24.32
CA ALA A 211 -25.81 14.05 -25.51
C ALA A 211 -27.33 14.16 -25.29
N LEU A 212 -27.92 15.29 -25.67
CA LEU A 212 -29.36 15.42 -25.75
C LEU A 212 -29.88 14.35 -26.73
N GLY A 213 -30.69 13.43 -26.22
CA GLY A 213 -31.34 12.42 -27.03
C GLY A 213 -32.30 13.02 -28.04
N THR A 214 -32.89 12.18 -28.89
CA THR A 214 -33.96 12.59 -29.78
C THR A 214 -35.14 13.19 -29.02
N PRO A 215 -35.91 14.12 -29.62
CA PRO A 215 -37.11 14.68 -29.00
C PRO A 215 -38.03 13.56 -28.49
N LEU A 216 -38.60 13.75 -27.30
CA LEU A 216 -39.49 12.76 -26.69
C LEU A 216 -40.76 12.59 -27.55
N GLU A 217 -40.88 11.47 -28.27
CA GLU A 217 -42.06 11.14 -29.07
C GLU A 217 -43.29 10.82 -28.20
N GLY A 218 -44.50 11.07 -28.72
CA GLY A 218 -45.77 10.77 -28.05
C GLY A 218 -46.43 11.95 -27.31
N PRO A 219 -47.58 11.71 -26.64
CA PRO A 219 -48.32 12.73 -25.90
C PRO A 219 -47.47 13.31 -24.76
N SER A 220 -47.60 14.61 -24.53
CA SER A 220 -46.94 15.28 -23.42
C SER A 220 -47.61 14.94 -22.09
N ALA A 221 -46.92 15.21 -20.98
CA ALA A 221 -47.54 15.12 -19.65
C ALA A 221 -48.82 15.98 -19.56
N ALA A 222 -48.83 17.16 -20.19
CA ALA A 222 -50.00 18.04 -20.23
C ALA A 222 -51.18 17.41 -21.01
N ASP A 223 -50.90 16.71 -22.10
CA ASP A 223 -51.93 16.01 -22.88
C ASP A 223 -52.54 14.85 -22.07
N LEU A 224 -51.71 14.06 -21.38
CA LEU A 224 -52.17 12.96 -20.53
C LEU A 224 -52.95 13.45 -19.30
N GLU A 225 -52.59 14.60 -18.74
CA GLU A 225 -53.35 15.25 -17.66
C GLU A 225 -54.72 15.72 -18.14
N ALA A 226 -54.78 16.34 -19.33
CA ALA A 226 -56.05 16.76 -19.93
C ALA A 226 -56.95 15.56 -20.23
N GLU A 227 -56.39 14.45 -20.75
CA GLU A 227 -57.14 13.21 -20.97
C GLU A 227 -57.66 12.63 -19.66
N LEU A 228 -56.83 12.58 -18.61
CA LEU A 228 -57.23 12.07 -17.30
C LEU A 228 -58.31 12.92 -16.63
N ALA A 229 -58.24 14.25 -16.78
CA ALA A 229 -59.27 15.16 -16.29
C ALA A 229 -60.61 14.99 -17.04
N GLY A 230 -60.57 14.55 -18.31
CA GLY A 230 -61.74 14.27 -19.12
C GLY A 230 -62.42 12.92 -18.85
N LEU A 231 -61.79 12.00 -18.12
CA LEU A 231 -62.38 10.70 -17.81
C LEU A 231 -63.45 10.81 -16.71
N PRO A 232 -64.59 10.11 -16.82
CA PRO A 232 -65.58 10.06 -15.76
C PRO A 232 -65.06 9.32 -14.51
N GLU A 233 -65.71 9.52 -13.38
CA GLU A 233 -65.49 8.69 -12.18
C GLU A 233 -66.17 7.33 -12.32
N ALA A 234 -65.73 6.34 -11.54
CA ALA A 234 -66.37 5.04 -11.49
C ALA A 234 -67.82 5.20 -10.98
N PRO A 235 -68.83 4.75 -11.74
CA PRO A 235 -70.21 4.93 -11.34
C PRO A 235 -70.55 4.04 -10.14
N PRO A 236 -71.41 4.51 -9.22
CA PRO A 236 -71.90 3.68 -8.12
C PRO A 236 -72.98 2.69 -8.56
N GLY A 237 -72.93 1.48 -7.99
CA GLY A 237 -73.94 0.43 -8.13
C GLY A 237 -73.65 -0.61 -9.21
N ASP A 238 -74.67 -1.37 -9.60
CA ASP A 238 -74.52 -2.57 -10.41
C ASP A 238 -74.10 -2.27 -11.86
N LEU A 239 -72.98 -2.85 -12.29
CA LEU A 239 -72.50 -2.78 -13.69
C LEU A 239 -73.15 -3.83 -14.59
N SER A 240 -73.77 -4.85 -13.99
CA SER A 240 -74.53 -5.88 -14.68
C SER A 240 -75.78 -6.19 -13.86
N PRO A 241 -76.91 -6.53 -14.48
CA PRO A 241 -78.12 -6.89 -13.76
C PRO A 241 -77.82 -7.97 -12.71
N ALA A 242 -78.17 -7.71 -11.46
CA ALA A 242 -77.93 -8.66 -10.38
C ALA A 242 -78.80 -9.90 -10.59
N LEU A 243 -78.23 -11.08 -10.33
CA LEU A 243 -78.92 -12.36 -10.49
C LEU A 243 -80.27 -12.40 -9.75
N GLU A 244 -80.30 -11.85 -8.53
CA GLU A 244 -81.51 -11.75 -7.71
C GLU A 244 -82.63 -10.93 -8.39
N VAL A 245 -82.28 -9.85 -9.10
CA VAL A 245 -83.25 -9.02 -9.85
C VAL A 245 -83.79 -9.80 -11.04
N GLU A 246 -82.91 -10.53 -11.75
CA GLU A 246 -83.32 -11.35 -12.89
C GLU A 246 -84.21 -12.53 -12.47
N GLU A 247 -83.89 -13.19 -11.35
CA GLU A 247 -84.66 -14.32 -10.81
C GLU A 247 -86.04 -13.88 -10.31
N THR A 248 -86.12 -12.78 -9.55
CA THR A 248 -87.40 -12.24 -9.07
C THR A 248 -88.27 -11.71 -10.20
N TYR A 249 -87.69 -11.07 -11.21
CA TYR A 249 -88.43 -10.66 -12.42
C TYR A 249 -88.95 -11.86 -13.21
N ARG A 250 -88.16 -12.94 -13.32
CA ARG A 250 -88.58 -14.18 -13.98
C ARG A 250 -89.76 -14.82 -13.23
N ALA A 251 -89.67 -14.94 -11.91
CA ALA A 251 -90.75 -15.46 -11.07
C ALA A 251 -92.04 -14.64 -11.20
N LEU A 252 -91.93 -13.31 -11.24
CA LEU A 252 -93.03 -12.39 -11.50
C LEU A 252 -93.67 -12.63 -12.88
N SER A 253 -92.84 -12.75 -13.92
CA SER A 253 -93.29 -12.99 -15.30
C SER A 253 -94.00 -14.34 -15.42
N GLU A 254 -93.45 -15.39 -14.82
CA GLU A 254 -94.05 -16.72 -14.76
C GLU A 254 -95.39 -16.71 -14.03
N ALA A 255 -95.48 -16.08 -12.84
CA ALA A 255 -96.73 -15.97 -12.09
C ALA A 255 -97.82 -15.22 -12.89
N ARG A 256 -97.45 -14.16 -13.63
CA ARG A 256 -98.37 -13.43 -14.50
C ARG A 256 -98.87 -14.29 -15.66
N HIS A 257 -97.97 -14.99 -16.34
CA HIS A 257 -98.33 -15.89 -17.44
C HIS A 257 -99.21 -17.05 -16.97
N GLU A 258 -98.94 -17.64 -15.81
CA GLU A 258 -99.79 -18.68 -15.21
C GLU A 258 -101.20 -18.16 -14.90
N LEU A 259 -101.32 -16.97 -14.29
CA LEU A 259 -102.62 -16.36 -13.98
C LEU A 259 -103.41 -16.05 -15.27
N GLN A 260 -102.75 -15.48 -16.27
CA GLN A 260 -103.38 -15.18 -17.56
C GLN A 260 -103.86 -16.46 -18.25
N ALA A 261 -103.00 -17.47 -18.38
CA ALA A 261 -103.35 -18.75 -18.98
C ALA A 261 -104.49 -19.47 -18.21
N PHE A 262 -104.57 -19.29 -16.89
CA PHE A 262 -105.66 -19.83 -16.08
C PHE A 262 -106.99 -19.10 -16.31
N ARG A 263 -106.96 -17.77 -16.45
CA ARG A 263 -108.15 -16.96 -16.77
C ARG A 263 -108.71 -17.24 -18.15
N GLU A 264 -107.85 -17.50 -19.13
CA GLU A 264 -108.22 -17.79 -20.53
C GLU A 264 -108.87 -19.19 -20.71
N ARG A 265 -108.67 -20.14 -19.79
CA ARG A 265 -109.34 -21.45 -19.85
C ARG A 265 -110.83 -21.29 -19.59
N GLU A 266 -111.70 -21.79 -20.45
CA GLU A 266 -113.15 -21.67 -20.31
C GLU A 266 -113.69 -22.33 -19.01
N SER A 267 -114.73 -21.75 -18.41
CA SER A 267 -115.39 -22.30 -17.20
C SER A 267 -116.49 -23.30 -17.57
N PRO A 268 -116.75 -24.36 -16.77
CA PRO A 268 -117.89 -25.24 -17.00
C PRO A 268 -119.22 -24.48 -16.83
N GLU A 269 -120.17 -24.68 -17.76
CA GLU A 269 -121.45 -23.95 -17.79
C GLU A 269 -122.33 -24.20 -16.55
N PRO A 270 -122.77 -23.13 -15.84
CA PRO A 270 -123.77 -23.24 -14.77
C PRO A 270 -125.19 -23.16 -15.38
N GLY A 271 -125.82 -24.32 -15.58
CA GLY A 271 -127.21 -24.36 -16.07
C GLY A 271 -127.97 -25.64 -15.73
N LEU A 272 -127.42 -26.48 -14.86
CA LEU A 272 -127.93 -27.83 -14.62
C LEU A 272 -128.90 -27.85 -13.44
N ARG A 273 -130.01 -28.58 -13.60
CA ARG A 273 -131.07 -28.65 -12.60
C ARG A 273 -130.63 -29.50 -11.41
N VAL A 274 -130.73 -28.90 -10.22
CA VAL A 274 -130.62 -29.61 -8.94
C VAL A 274 -132.02 -29.78 -8.38
N VAL A 275 -132.38 -31.01 -8.01
CA VAL A 275 -133.62 -31.27 -7.29
C VAL A 275 -133.33 -31.19 -5.78
N GLU A 276 -133.95 -30.24 -5.09
CA GLU A 276 -133.77 -30.07 -3.64
C GLU A 276 -134.40 -31.24 -2.86
N GLY A 277 -133.72 -31.68 -1.79
CA GLY A 277 -134.22 -32.72 -0.88
C GLY A 277 -134.00 -34.17 -1.32
N THR A 278 -133.21 -34.40 -2.38
CA THR A 278 -132.84 -35.74 -2.84
C THR A 278 -131.39 -35.80 -3.36
N THR A 279 -130.77 -36.98 -3.30
CA THR A 279 -129.44 -37.22 -3.87
C THR A 279 -129.52 -37.86 -5.26
N PRO A 280 -128.51 -37.71 -6.13
CA PRO A 280 -128.45 -38.43 -7.41
C PRO A 280 -128.60 -39.96 -7.23
N ASN A 281 -128.07 -40.51 -6.14
CA ASN A 281 -128.23 -41.93 -5.80
C ASN A 281 -129.68 -42.26 -5.44
N GLU A 282 -130.34 -41.44 -4.62
CA GLU A 282 -131.76 -41.62 -4.24
C GLU A 282 -132.68 -41.52 -5.46
N LEU A 283 -132.43 -40.61 -6.41
CA LEU A 283 -133.16 -40.55 -7.69
C LEU A 283 -132.99 -41.82 -8.52
N ARG A 284 -131.78 -42.40 -8.58
CA ARG A 284 -131.53 -43.68 -9.28
C ARG A 284 -132.20 -44.86 -8.56
N GLU A 285 -132.24 -44.85 -7.24
CA GLU A 285 -132.93 -45.86 -6.43
C GLU A 285 -134.47 -45.79 -6.62
N LEU A 286 -135.05 -44.58 -6.64
CA LEU A 286 -136.48 -44.35 -6.92
C LEU A 286 -136.86 -44.79 -8.34
N ALA A 287 -136.03 -44.48 -9.34
CA ALA A 287 -136.21 -44.99 -10.70
C ALA A 287 -136.20 -46.52 -10.75
N GLY A 288 -135.24 -47.15 -10.05
CA GLY A 288 -135.13 -48.61 -9.95
C GLY A 288 -136.28 -49.28 -9.18
N ALA A 289 -136.89 -48.59 -8.21
CA ALA A 289 -138.09 -49.07 -7.51
C ALA A 289 -139.33 -49.06 -8.43
N LEU A 290 -139.51 -48.03 -9.24
CA LEU A 290 -140.62 -47.93 -10.21
C LEU A 290 -140.52 -48.94 -11.36
N GLU A 291 -139.33 -49.19 -11.92
CA GLU A 291 -139.16 -50.18 -13.00
C GLU A 291 -139.50 -51.61 -12.55
N ARG A 292 -139.22 -51.93 -11.27
CA ARG A 292 -139.55 -53.25 -10.69
C ARG A 292 -141.06 -53.49 -10.61
N GLN A 293 -141.90 -52.44 -10.52
CA GLN A 293 -143.37 -52.53 -10.51
C GLN A 293 -143.95 -52.77 -11.91
N ALA A 294 -143.40 -52.16 -12.96
CA ALA A 294 -143.90 -52.32 -14.33
C ALA A 294 -143.65 -53.73 -14.90
N GLY A 295 -142.68 -54.47 -14.35
CA GLY A 295 -142.30 -55.82 -14.80
C GLY A 295 -143.22 -56.97 -14.36
N THR A 296 -144.07 -56.79 -13.33
CA THR A 296 -144.85 -57.90 -12.72
C THR A 296 -146.22 -58.17 -13.38
N SER A 297 -146.64 -57.39 -14.38
CA SER A 297 -148.00 -57.45 -14.99
C SER A 297 -148.07 -58.18 -16.36
N LYS A 298 -146.95 -58.59 -16.98
CA LYS A 298 -146.94 -59.16 -18.35
C LYS A 298 -146.25 -60.53 -18.50
N SER A 299 -146.50 -61.49 -17.61
CA SER A 299 -146.00 -62.87 -17.80
C SER A 299 -146.92 -63.97 -17.24
N ALA A 300 -147.99 -64.30 -17.97
CA ALA A 300 -148.70 -65.60 -17.88
C ALA A 300 -149.56 -65.89 -19.13
N LYS A 301 -148.94 -66.09 -20.31
CA LYS A 301 -149.45 -66.94 -21.41
C LYS A 301 -148.47 -67.02 -22.59
N ARG A 302 -148.24 -68.26 -23.06
CA ARG A 302 -147.63 -68.74 -24.32
C ARG A 302 -146.10 -68.82 -24.46
N VAL A 303 -145.62 -70.01 -24.11
CA VAL A 303 -144.85 -70.98 -24.93
C VAL A 303 -144.79 -70.65 -26.45
N SER A 304 -143.59 -70.55 -27.05
CA SER A 304 -142.98 -71.59 -27.91
C SER A 304 -141.79 -71.09 -28.76
N ARG A 305 -140.75 -71.95 -28.86
CA ARG A 305 -139.73 -72.12 -29.93
C ARG A 305 -138.46 -71.23 -29.98
N LEU A 306 -137.36 -71.85 -29.52
CA LEU A 306 -136.12 -72.24 -30.27
C LEU A 306 -135.21 -71.12 -30.87
N PRO A 307 -133.91 -71.40 -31.15
CA PRO A 307 -132.78 -70.99 -30.30
C PRO A 307 -131.70 -70.19 -31.07
N GLY A 308 -130.64 -69.78 -30.37
CA GLY A 308 -129.29 -69.80 -30.95
C GLY A 308 -128.43 -68.54 -30.83
N ILE A 309 -127.16 -68.80 -30.49
CA ILE A 309 -125.93 -68.21 -31.04
C ILE A 309 -125.53 -66.87 -30.37
N LEU A 310 -124.53 -66.89 -29.47
CA LEU A 310 -123.08 -66.64 -29.71
C LEU A 310 -122.84 -65.16 -30.08
N ALA A 311 -121.77 -64.48 -29.70
CA ALA A 311 -120.59 -64.74 -28.90
C ALA A 311 -119.80 -63.43 -28.84
N ALA A 312 -118.90 -63.36 -27.86
CA ALA A 312 -117.52 -62.90 -28.01
C ALA A 312 -117.20 -61.40 -28.13
N ALA A 313 -115.96 -61.17 -27.68
CA ALA A 313 -115.06 -60.05 -27.88
C ALA A 313 -115.23 -58.87 -26.91
N GLY A 314 -114.24 -58.47 -26.12
CA GLY A 314 -112.82 -58.84 -25.97
C GLY A 314 -112.25 -57.86 -24.92
N LEU A 315 -111.47 -58.22 -23.90
CA LEU A 315 -110.08 -58.70 -23.92
C LEU A 315 -109.18 -57.93 -24.91
N GLY A 316 -108.28 -57.10 -24.37
CA GLY A 316 -107.29 -56.29 -25.09
C GLY A 316 -106.76 -55.14 -24.20
N LEU A 317 -105.91 -55.36 -23.19
CA LEU A 317 -104.44 -55.55 -23.23
C LEU A 317 -103.65 -54.28 -23.62
N GLY A 318 -102.77 -53.86 -22.69
CA GLY A 318 -101.64 -52.93 -22.86
C GLY A 318 -101.30 -52.32 -21.50
N LEU A 319 -100.30 -52.72 -20.69
CA LEU A 319 -99.00 -53.36 -20.93
C LEU A 319 -98.13 -52.63 -21.96
N LEU A 320 -97.64 -51.44 -21.57
CA LEU A 320 -96.29 -50.89 -21.80
C LEU A 320 -96.29 -49.44 -21.27
N GLY A 321 -95.36 -48.94 -20.45
CA GLY A 321 -94.12 -49.53 -19.99
C GLY A 321 -93.64 -48.86 -18.70
N ALA A 322 -93.20 -49.71 -17.79
CA ALA A 322 -92.27 -49.40 -16.72
C ALA A 322 -91.03 -50.27 -16.96
N VAL A 323 -89.98 -49.71 -17.57
CA VAL A 323 -88.57 -50.10 -17.51
C VAL A 323 -87.81 -48.87 -18.05
N LEU A 324 -87.06 -48.09 -17.26
CA LEU A 324 -85.71 -48.43 -16.83
C LEU A 324 -85.32 -47.62 -15.59
N LEU A 325 -84.80 -48.33 -14.60
CA LEU A 325 -84.09 -47.84 -13.43
C LEU A 325 -82.79 -48.65 -13.38
N VAL A 326 -81.66 -48.11 -13.85
CA VAL A 326 -80.29 -48.59 -13.55
C VAL A 326 -79.29 -47.46 -13.86
N VAL A 327 -78.83 -46.73 -12.84
CA VAL A 327 -77.42 -46.49 -12.43
C VAL A 327 -77.49 -45.73 -11.09
N GLY A 328 -77.21 -46.41 -9.97
CA GLY A 328 -76.95 -45.76 -8.67
C GLY A 328 -75.46 -45.39 -8.53
N PRO A 329 -74.92 -45.11 -7.31
CA PRO A 329 -75.59 -45.03 -6.00
C PRO A 329 -75.12 -43.86 -5.08
N ALA A 330 -75.81 -43.72 -3.92
CA ALA A 330 -75.32 -43.25 -2.61
C ALA A 330 -74.95 -41.73 -2.50
N VAL A 331 -75.24 -40.91 -1.47
CA VAL A 331 -75.56 -40.99 -0.03
C VAL A 331 -76.20 -39.62 0.29
N ALA A 332 -77.41 -39.46 0.84
CA ALA A 332 -77.81 -39.45 2.26
C ALA A 332 -79.30 -39.02 2.22
N GLY A 333 -80.22 -39.43 3.08
CA GLY A 333 -80.08 -39.84 4.46
C GLY A 333 -81.08 -39.02 5.29
N ALA A 334 -82.20 -39.66 5.62
CA ALA A 334 -83.10 -39.38 6.74
C ALA A 334 -83.86 -38.03 6.79
N ILE A 335 -85.16 -38.06 6.46
CA ILE A 335 -86.23 -37.84 7.46
C ILE A 335 -87.33 -38.88 7.26
N LEU A 336 -87.54 -39.63 8.33
CA LEU A 336 -88.51 -40.68 8.57
C LEU A 336 -89.64 -40.06 9.42
N LEU A 337 -90.85 -40.61 9.25
CA LEU A 337 -91.96 -40.69 10.22
C LEU A 337 -93.11 -39.65 10.17
N ALA A 338 -94.31 -40.23 10.28
CA ALA A 338 -95.66 -39.66 10.42
C ALA A 338 -96.30 -39.31 9.06
N VAL A 339 -97.20 -40.10 8.47
CA VAL A 339 -98.36 -40.85 8.98
C VAL A 339 -98.62 -41.98 7.95
N GLY A 340 -98.70 -43.28 8.26
CA GLY A 340 -99.46 -43.89 9.33
C GLY A 340 -100.85 -44.30 8.81
N ALA A 341 -100.96 -45.50 8.23
CA ALA A 341 -102.15 -46.27 7.82
C ALA A 341 -103.46 -45.99 8.62
N PRO A 342 -104.69 -46.21 8.11
CA PRO A 342 -105.12 -47.34 7.24
C PRO A 342 -106.10 -46.91 6.10
N ALA A 343 -106.56 -47.71 5.12
CA ALA A 343 -107.21 -49.00 5.25
C ALA A 343 -107.27 -49.79 3.93
N ALA A 344 -106.53 -50.89 3.90
CA ALA A 344 -106.79 -52.08 3.10
C ALA A 344 -107.92 -52.92 3.73
N LEU A 345 -109.10 -52.34 3.92
CA LEU A 345 -110.30 -53.02 4.49
C LEU A 345 -111.60 -52.52 3.83
N ALA A 346 -111.76 -52.75 2.51
CA ALA A 346 -113.07 -52.71 1.86
C ALA A 346 -113.15 -53.60 0.60
N GLY A 347 -112.21 -54.53 0.44
CA GLY A 347 -112.27 -55.60 -0.55
C GLY A 347 -112.40 -56.92 0.19
N GLY A 348 -113.62 -57.43 0.34
CA GLY A 348 -113.84 -58.78 0.89
C GLY A 348 -114.80 -58.87 2.06
N LEU A 349 -116.00 -58.29 1.98
CA LEU A 349 -117.14 -58.77 2.77
C LEU A 349 -118.46 -58.23 2.21
N LEU A 350 -118.97 -58.79 1.11
CA LEU A 350 -120.41 -58.81 0.77
C LEU A 350 -120.72 -59.75 -0.42
N VAL A 351 -120.06 -60.93 -0.47
CA VAL A 351 -120.44 -62.09 -1.32
C VAL A 351 -121.08 -63.20 -0.47
N PHE A 352 -121.35 -62.99 0.82
CA PHE A 352 -121.77 -64.07 1.72
C PHE A 352 -122.84 -63.69 2.76
N ILE A 353 -123.91 -63.00 2.35
CA ILE A 353 -125.25 -63.14 2.99
C ILE A 353 -126.30 -63.15 1.86
N ARG A 354 -126.32 -64.26 1.12
CA ARG A 354 -127.45 -64.71 0.31
C ARG A 354 -127.89 -66.04 0.91
N ARG A 355 -128.65 -66.01 2.00
CA ARG A 355 -129.37 -67.18 2.49
C ARG A 355 -130.47 -66.81 3.47
N GLU A 356 -131.68 -67.31 3.19
CA GLU A 356 -132.85 -67.41 4.06
C GLU A 356 -133.44 -66.08 4.60
N VAL A 357 -134.51 -65.59 3.98
CA VAL A 357 -135.88 -65.75 4.49
C VAL A 357 -136.84 -65.18 3.43
N SER A 358 -137.67 -66.07 2.92
CA SER A 358 -138.90 -65.78 2.22
C SER A 358 -139.85 -64.95 3.08
N SER A 359 -140.21 -63.76 2.60
CA SER A 359 -141.57 -63.27 2.74
C SER A 359 -142.00 -62.63 1.43
N GLN A 360 -142.79 -63.37 0.66
CA GLN A 360 -143.69 -62.79 -0.33
C GLN A 360 -144.61 -61.80 0.42
N LEU A 361 -144.30 -60.51 0.31
CA LEU A 361 -145.20 -59.39 0.60
C LEU A 361 -144.90 -58.32 -0.47
N PRO A 362 -145.92 -57.58 -0.91
CA PRO A 362 -146.14 -57.33 -2.33
C PRO A 362 -145.17 -56.28 -2.88
N ALA A 363 -144.63 -56.50 -4.07
CA ALA A 363 -143.90 -55.50 -4.87
C ALA A 363 -144.71 -54.20 -5.12
N GLU A 364 -145.97 -54.14 -4.67
CA GLU A 364 -146.81 -52.96 -4.62
C GLU A 364 -146.44 -52.00 -3.47
N ALA A 365 -145.96 -52.48 -2.30
CA ALA A 365 -145.71 -51.62 -1.13
C ALA A 365 -144.49 -50.70 -1.31
N ASP A 366 -143.41 -51.20 -1.91
CA ASP A 366 -142.19 -50.42 -2.19
C ASP A 366 -142.40 -49.44 -3.34
N ALA A 367 -143.25 -49.79 -4.31
CA ALA A 367 -143.57 -48.90 -5.42
C ALA A 367 -144.56 -47.80 -5.01
N GLU A 368 -145.47 -48.07 -4.07
CA GLU A 368 -146.27 -47.04 -3.41
C GLU A 368 -145.43 -46.14 -2.51
N ALA A 369 -144.42 -46.67 -1.83
CA ALA A 369 -143.47 -45.86 -1.06
C ALA A 369 -142.63 -44.96 -1.98
N ALA A 370 -142.10 -45.48 -3.09
CA ALA A 370 -141.38 -44.71 -4.10
C ALA A 370 -142.28 -43.66 -4.77
N SER A 371 -143.53 -44.02 -5.12
CA SER A 371 -144.51 -43.08 -5.67
C SER A 371 -144.93 -42.00 -4.67
N ARG A 372 -145.04 -42.33 -3.37
CA ARG A 372 -145.27 -41.34 -2.31
C ARG A 372 -144.08 -40.41 -2.15
N ARG A 373 -142.85 -40.95 -2.19
CA ARG A 373 -141.62 -40.16 -2.11
C ARG A 373 -141.45 -39.24 -3.31
N LEU A 374 -141.74 -39.71 -4.52
CA LEU A 374 -141.73 -38.88 -5.74
C LEU A 374 -142.80 -37.79 -5.69
N ARG A 375 -144.00 -38.08 -5.18
CA ARG A 375 -145.02 -37.05 -4.93
C ARG A 375 -144.57 -36.02 -3.90
N GLN A 376 -143.88 -36.44 -2.83
CA GLN A 376 -143.29 -35.51 -1.85
C GLN A 376 -142.21 -34.62 -2.46
N LEU A 377 -141.41 -35.16 -3.38
CA LEU A 377 -140.39 -34.42 -4.12
C LEU A 377 -140.96 -33.62 -5.31
N GLY A 378 -142.28 -33.72 -5.58
CA GLY A 378 -142.93 -33.06 -6.72
C GLY A 378 -142.50 -33.60 -8.09
N LEU A 379 -141.94 -34.81 -8.14
CA LEU A 379 -141.40 -35.42 -9.36
C LEU A 379 -142.40 -36.39 -10.01
N LEU A 380 -142.37 -36.45 -11.34
CA LEU A 380 -143.15 -37.43 -12.09
C LEU A 380 -142.57 -38.84 -11.90
N ALA A 381 -143.46 -39.84 -11.85
CA ALA A 381 -143.08 -41.25 -11.71
C ALA A 381 -142.61 -41.84 -13.06
N ASP A 382 -141.57 -41.23 -13.65
CA ASP A 382 -140.90 -41.70 -14.86
C ASP A 382 -139.44 -42.08 -14.55
N PRO A 383 -139.08 -43.38 -14.61
CA PRO A 383 -137.72 -43.83 -14.37
C PRO A 383 -136.65 -43.19 -15.28
N ALA A 384 -136.97 -42.88 -16.54
CA ALA A 384 -136.02 -42.28 -17.47
C ALA A 384 -135.70 -40.84 -17.09
N GLU A 385 -136.73 -40.08 -16.72
CA GLU A 385 -136.61 -38.70 -16.27
C GLU A 385 -135.86 -38.59 -14.93
N LEU A 386 -136.08 -39.53 -14.00
CA LEU A 386 -135.35 -39.57 -12.73
C LEU A 386 -133.85 -39.87 -12.93
N ARG A 387 -133.48 -40.74 -13.87
CA ARG A 387 -132.06 -40.96 -14.22
C ARG A 387 -131.44 -39.73 -14.92
N ARG A 388 -132.20 -39.04 -15.78
CA ARG A 388 -131.76 -37.79 -16.40
C ARG A 388 -131.51 -36.71 -15.36
N LEU A 389 -132.43 -36.54 -14.41
CA LEU A 389 -132.28 -35.61 -13.28
C LEU A 389 -131.10 -36.00 -12.38
N ALA A 390 -130.87 -37.29 -12.13
CA ALA A 390 -129.70 -37.74 -11.38
C ALA A 390 -128.38 -37.39 -12.11
N TYR A 391 -128.31 -37.57 -13.43
CA TYR A 391 -127.15 -37.19 -14.24
C TYR A 391 -126.96 -35.67 -14.29
N GLU A 392 -128.03 -34.90 -14.44
CA GLU A 392 -128.01 -33.43 -14.40
C GLU A 392 -127.55 -32.93 -13.02
N GLN A 393 -128.00 -33.56 -11.93
CA GLN A 393 -127.61 -33.23 -10.57
C GLN A 393 -126.17 -33.65 -10.24
N ASP A 394 -125.68 -34.80 -10.71
CA ASP A 394 -124.26 -35.18 -10.63
C ASP A 394 -123.37 -34.17 -11.38
N ARG A 395 -123.78 -33.79 -12.59
CA ARG A 395 -123.05 -32.81 -13.40
C ARG A 395 -123.08 -31.42 -12.76
N ALA A 396 -124.19 -31.03 -12.12
CA ALA A 396 -124.30 -29.78 -11.37
C ALA A 396 -123.40 -29.77 -10.12
N LEU A 397 -123.39 -30.86 -9.34
CA LEU A 397 -122.53 -31.01 -8.17
C LEU A 397 -121.04 -31.06 -8.57
N GLY A 398 -120.72 -31.74 -9.67
CA GLY A 398 -119.38 -31.75 -10.26
C GLY A 398 -118.93 -30.36 -10.71
N ALA A 399 -119.80 -29.62 -11.43
CA ALA A 399 -119.52 -28.25 -11.86
C ALA A 399 -119.39 -27.27 -10.68
N ALA A 400 -120.19 -27.42 -9.62
CA ALA A 400 -120.07 -26.62 -8.40
C ALA A 400 -118.74 -26.87 -7.69
N ALA A 401 -118.36 -28.13 -7.48
CA ALA A 401 -117.06 -28.50 -6.89
C ALA A 401 -115.87 -28.04 -7.76
N GLU A 402 -116.01 -28.08 -9.09
CA GLU A 402 -115.00 -27.57 -10.02
C GLU A 402 -114.91 -26.04 -9.99
N SER A 403 -116.04 -25.33 -9.87
CA SER A 403 -116.08 -23.87 -9.70
C SER A 403 -115.41 -23.41 -8.40
N GLU A 404 -115.62 -24.13 -7.30
CA GLU A 404 -114.98 -23.85 -6.01
C GLU A 404 -113.47 -24.10 -6.08
N ARG A 405 -113.04 -25.24 -6.64
CA ARG A 405 -111.61 -25.51 -6.89
C ARG A 405 -110.97 -24.46 -7.80
N ARG A 406 -111.71 -24.00 -8.81
CA ARG A 406 -111.25 -22.95 -9.73
C ARG A 406 -111.14 -21.60 -9.03
N ALA A 407 -112.08 -21.24 -8.15
CA ALA A 407 -112.03 -20.02 -7.35
C ALA A 407 -110.84 -20.04 -6.38
N VAL A 408 -110.63 -21.14 -5.66
CA VAL A 408 -109.47 -21.32 -4.77
C VAL A 408 -108.16 -21.23 -5.57
N ARG A 409 -108.10 -21.86 -6.75
CA ARG A 409 -106.89 -21.81 -7.60
C ARG A 409 -106.64 -20.41 -8.17
N LEU A 410 -107.70 -19.68 -8.55
CA LEU A 410 -107.59 -18.29 -9.00
C LEU A 410 -107.00 -17.42 -7.89
N GLN A 411 -107.55 -17.53 -6.68
CA GLN A 411 -107.06 -16.80 -5.51
C GLN A 411 -105.58 -17.12 -5.21
N GLN A 412 -105.17 -18.39 -5.27
CA GLN A 412 -103.77 -18.79 -5.09
C GLN A 412 -102.84 -18.15 -6.14
N LEU A 413 -103.25 -18.09 -7.40
CA LEU A 413 -102.47 -17.48 -8.48
C LEU A 413 -102.40 -15.96 -8.33
N GLU A 414 -103.48 -15.31 -7.88
CA GLU A 414 -103.51 -13.88 -7.57
C GLU A 414 -102.59 -13.54 -6.39
N THR A 415 -102.61 -14.33 -5.31
CA THR A 415 -101.68 -14.18 -4.18
C THR A 415 -100.24 -14.38 -4.63
N ARG A 416 -99.95 -15.43 -5.41
CA ARG A 416 -98.59 -15.68 -5.93
C ARG A 416 -98.08 -14.52 -6.79
N LEU A 417 -98.93 -13.93 -7.62
CA LEU A 417 -98.58 -12.75 -8.41
C LEU A 417 -98.29 -11.55 -7.51
N ALA A 418 -99.14 -11.28 -6.51
CA ALA A 418 -98.93 -10.20 -5.55
C ALA A 418 -97.62 -10.35 -4.78
N ASP A 419 -97.32 -11.54 -4.27
CA ASP A 419 -96.08 -11.85 -3.56
C ASP A 419 -94.86 -11.65 -4.47
N SER A 420 -94.95 -12.05 -5.74
CA SER A 420 -93.87 -11.87 -6.72
C SER A 420 -93.64 -10.40 -7.09
N ILE A 421 -94.71 -9.58 -7.12
CA ILE A 421 -94.59 -8.12 -7.31
C ILE A 421 -93.86 -7.49 -6.13
N VAL A 422 -94.21 -7.85 -4.90
CA VAL A 422 -93.57 -7.34 -3.68
C VAL A 422 -92.09 -7.75 -3.64
N ALA A 423 -91.80 -9.03 -3.87
CA ALA A 423 -90.42 -9.53 -3.89
C ALA A 423 -89.56 -8.80 -4.94
N PHE A 424 -90.08 -8.58 -6.15
CA PHE A 424 -89.38 -7.83 -7.18
C PHE A 424 -89.19 -6.34 -6.80
N ALA A 425 -90.21 -5.71 -6.20
CA ALA A 425 -90.13 -4.33 -5.73
C ALA A 425 -89.07 -4.14 -4.63
N ASP A 426 -88.99 -5.07 -3.68
CA ASP A 426 -88.02 -5.01 -2.59
C ASP A 426 -86.58 -5.13 -3.11
N VAL A 427 -86.34 -6.07 -4.04
CA VAL A 427 -85.00 -6.29 -4.63
C VAL A 427 -84.53 -5.09 -5.46
N LEU A 428 -85.45 -4.40 -6.15
CA LEU A 428 -85.16 -3.13 -6.83
C LEU A 428 -84.93 -1.98 -5.84
N ALA A 429 -85.76 -1.85 -4.80
CA ALA A 429 -85.64 -0.79 -3.80
C ALA A 429 -84.31 -0.87 -3.03
N GLN A 430 -83.84 -2.07 -2.71
CA GLN A 430 -82.53 -2.31 -2.09
C GLN A 430 -81.36 -1.78 -2.94
N ARG A 431 -81.56 -1.63 -4.25
CA ARG A 431 -80.57 -1.13 -5.21
C ARG A 431 -80.74 0.35 -5.53
N GLY A 432 -81.64 1.03 -4.82
CA GLY A 432 -81.94 2.45 -5.02
C GLY A 432 -82.79 2.73 -6.26
N GLU A 433 -83.37 1.70 -6.88
CA GLU A 433 -84.30 1.85 -8.00
C GLU A 433 -85.70 2.18 -7.48
N GLY A 434 -86.43 3.04 -8.20
CA GLY A 434 -87.78 3.47 -7.81
C GLY A 434 -88.80 2.32 -7.83
N SER A 435 -89.88 2.46 -7.05
CA SER A 435 -90.92 1.45 -6.90
C SER A 435 -91.55 1.03 -8.25
N PRO A 436 -91.68 -0.27 -8.55
CA PRO A 436 -92.27 -0.78 -9.80
C PRO A 436 -93.81 -0.82 -9.80
N ALA A 437 -94.47 -0.21 -8.79
CA ALA A 437 -95.87 -0.45 -8.42
C ALA A 437 -96.87 -0.53 -9.59
N ASP A 438 -96.71 0.30 -10.61
CA ASP A 438 -97.65 0.35 -11.75
C ASP A 438 -97.13 -0.38 -13.00
N HIS A 439 -95.81 -0.53 -13.17
CA HIS A 439 -95.18 -1.04 -14.40
C HIS A 439 -93.86 -1.79 -14.13
N PRO A 440 -93.91 -3.06 -13.68
CA PRO A 440 -92.72 -3.85 -13.33
C PRO A 440 -91.78 -4.10 -14.52
N ASP A 441 -92.31 -4.34 -15.72
CA ASP A 441 -91.50 -4.59 -16.91
C ASP A 441 -90.73 -3.32 -17.32
N GLY A 442 -91.35 -2.15 -17.16
CA GLY A 442 -90.71 -0.86 -17.38
C GLY A 442 -89.61 -0.58 -16.34
N ALA A 443 -89.83 -0.95 -15.08
CA ALA A 443 -88.82 -0.81 -14.02
C ALA A 443 -87.61 -1.73 -14.24
N TYR A 444 -87.83 -2.97 -14.65
CA TYR A 444 -86.76 -3.91 -14.99
C TYR A 444 -85.90 -3.40 -16.15
N ASN A 445 -86.53 -2.92 -17.23
CA ASN A 445 -85.80 -2.41 -18.39
C ASN A 445 -84.97 -1.16 -18.05
N ARG A 446 -85.52 -0.22 -17.27
CA ARG A 446 -84.76 0.95 -16.79
C ARG A 446 -83.54 0.54 -15.95
N TYR A 447 -83.70 -0.42 -15.04
CA TYR A 447 -82.57 -0.94 -14.26
C TYR A 447 -81.50 -1.58 -15.15
N ARG A 448 -81.88 -2.35 -16.18
CA ARG A 448 -80.93 -2.93 -17.14
C ARG A 448 -80.20 -1.87 -17.96
N GLU A 449 -80.90 -0.84 -18.40
CA GLU A 449 -80.31 0.29 -19.13
C GLU A 449 -79.32 1.06 -18.24
N ALA A 450 -79.71 1.36 -17.00
CA ALA A 450 -78.82 1.97 -16.00
C ALA A 450 -77.57 1.11 -15.74
N CYS A 451 -77.70 -0.21 -15.65
CA CYS A 451 -76.54 -1.11 -15.55
C CYS A 451 -75.61 -1.00 -16.76
N ARG A 452 -76.15 -0.93 -17.98
CA ARG A 452 -75.34 -0.77 -19.21
C ARG A 452 -74.62 0.57 -19.27
N GLU A 453 -75.30 1.66 -18.90
CA GLU A 453 -74.71 2.99 -18.85
C GLU A 453 -73.58 3.04 -17.82
N ARG A 454 -73.81 2.48 -16.62
CA ARG A 454 -72.78 2.33 -15.59
C ARG A 454 -71.62 1.47 -16.08
N GLN A 455 -71.86 0.38 -16.79
CA GLN A 455 -70.79 -0.45 -17.35
C GLN A 455 -69.94 0.31 -18.37
N ALA A 456 -70.57 1.10 -19.25
CA ALA A 456 -69.86 1.92 -20.23
C ALA A 456 -69.00 3.00 -19.54
N GLN A 457 -69.55 3.67 -18.53
CA GLN A 457 -68.82 4.65 -17.73
C GLN A 457 -67.67 4.00 -16.93
N ALA A 458 -67.89 2.83 -16.33
CA ALA A 458 -66.85 2.07 -15.63
C ALA A 458 -65.71 1.68 -16.58
N THR A 459 -66.02 1.24 -17.80
CA THR A 459 -65.01 0.90 -18.82
C THR A 459 -64.14 2.11 -19.20
N LEU A 460 -64.72 3.31 -19.24
CA LEU A 460 -63.95 4.55 -19.45
C LEU A 460 -63.11 4.90 -18.21
N ALA A 461 -63.67 4.76 -17.02
CA ALA A 461 -62.97 5.01 -15.75
C ALA A 461 -61.80 4.03 -15.54
N ASP A 462 -61.90 2.78 -16.01
CA ASP A 462 -60.85 1.74 -15.91
C ASP A 462 -59.57 2.10 -16.66
N ARG A 463 -59.60 3.07 -17.58
CA ARG A 463 -58.39 3.60 -18.25
C ARG A 463 -57.56 4.50 -17.34
N ARG A 464 -58.15 5.07 -16.29
CA ARG A 464 -57.53 6.06 -15.42
C ARG A 464 -56.23 5.54 -14.76
N PRO A 465 -56.15 4.33 -14.17
CA PRO A 465 -54.91 3.86 -13.55
C PRO A 465 -53.75 3.74 -14.54
N LEU A 466 -54.01 3.29 -15.77
CA LEU A 466 -52.98 3.19 -16.81
C LEU A 466 -52.47 4.57 -17.23
N LEU A 467 -53.38 5.53 -17.47
CA LEU A 467 -53.00 6.92 -17.79
C LEU A 467 -52.23 7.59 -16.65
N GLN A 468 -52.59 7.31 -15.38
CA GLN A 468 -51.82 7.80 -14.22
C GLN A 468 -50.38 7.28 -14.22
N GLN A 469 -50.20 5.98 -14.50
CA GLN A 469 -48.86 5.39 -14.60
C GLN A 469 -48.07 5.98 -15.76
N GLN A 470 -48.69 6.15 -16.93
CA GLN A 470 -48.07 6.77 -18.10
C GLN A 470 -47.67 8.23 -17.82
N LEU A 471 -48.53 9.00 -17.14
CA LEU A 471 -48.25 10.38 -16.75
C LEU A 471 -47.03 10.49 -15.83
N VAL A 472 -46.93 9.62 -14.81
CA VAL A 472 -45.77 9.60 -13.89
C VAL A 472 -44.48 9.32 -14.66
N LEU A 473 -44.49 8.32 -15.54
CA LEU A 473 -43.33 8.00 -16.37
C LEU A 473 -42.97 9.16 -17.31
N ARG A 474 -43.97 9.77 -17.94
CA ARG A 474 -43.76 10.86 -18.90
C ARG A 474 -43.20 12.11 -18.23
N ARG A 475 -43.74 12.52 -17.08
CA ARG A 475 -43.21 13.64 -16.29
C ARG A 475 -41.74 13.43 -15.93
N ARG A 476 -41.38 12.22 -15.48
CA ARG A 476 -39.97 11.89 -15.18
C ARG A 476 -39.07 11.98 -16.41
N GLN A 477 -39.53 11.53 -17.58
CA GLN A 477 -38.78 11.65 -18.83
C GLN A 477 -38.60 13.12 -19.25
N GLU A 478 -39.65 13.92 -19.19
CA GLU A 478 -39.61 15.35 -19.53
C GLU A 478 -38.70 16.13 -18.57
N GLU A 479 -38.75 15.86 -17.26
CA GLU A 479 -37.84 16.42 -16.27
C GLU A 479 -36.38 16.03 -16.53
N GLN A 480 -36.11 14.77 -16.84
CA GLN A 480 -34.77 14.30 -17.18
C GLN A 480 -34.24 14.96 -18.45
N HIS A 481 -35.07 15.09 -19.48
CA HIS A 481 -34.72 15.75 -20.73
C HIS A 481 -34.43 17.25 -20.49
N LYS A 482 -35.25 17.93 -19.69
CA LYS A 482 -35.02 19.33 -19.31
C LYS A 482 -33.73 19.50 -18.50
N ALA A 483 -33.47 18.62 -17.53
CA ALA A 483 -32.24 18.65 -16.73
C ALA A 483 -30.99 18.38 -17.58
N ALA A 484 -31.06 17.46 -18.56
CA ALA A 484 -29.99 17.22 -19.51
C ALA A 484 -29.71 18.45 -20.38
N ALA A 485 -30.76 19.14 -20.85
CA ALA A 485 -30.63 20.37 -21.63
C ALA A 485 -29.93 21.50 -20.85
N LEU A 486 -30.33 21.70 -19.59
CA LEU A 486 -29.70 22.68 -18.71
C LEU A 486 -28.22 22.36 -18.44
N ARG A 487 -27.90 21.08 -18.17
CA ARG A 487 -26.51 20.65 -17.97
C ARG A 487 -25.65 20.89 -19.21
N LEU A 488 -26.19 20.64 -20.41
CA LEU A 488 -25.49 20.93 -21.66
C LEU A 488 -25.20 22.42 -21.82
N GLN A 489 -26.17 23.28 -21.53
CA GLN A 489 -26.00 24.73 -21.57
C GLN A 489 -24.98 25.23 -20.53
N ASP A 490 -25.00 24.69 -19.31
CA ASP A 490 -24.04 25.03 -18.26
C ASP A 490 -22.62 24.59 -18.63
N ALA A 491 -22.47 23.36 -19.16
CA ALA A 491 -21.19 22.83 -19.62
C ALA A 491 -20.63 23.67 -20.78
N GLU A 492 -21.47 24.05 -21.75
CA GLU A 492 -21.06 24.94 -22.83
C GLU A 492 -20.64 26.32 -22.31
N THR A 493 -21.37 26.88 -21.34
CA THR A 493 -21.04 28.18 -20.74
C THR A 493 -19.69 28.14 -20.02
N ARG A 494 -19.42 27.08 -19.25
CA ARG A 494 -18.13 26.85 -18.57
C ARG A 494 -17.00 26.65 -19.57
N LEU A 495 -17.23 25.87 -20.62
CA LEU A 495 -16.27 25.64 -21.69
C LEU A 495 -15.89 26.96 -22.39
N ARG A 496 -16.86 27.79 -22.74
CA ARG A 496 -16.63 29.13 -23.31
C ARG A 496 -15.93 30.08 -22.33
N SER A 497 -16.22 29.97 -21.03
CA SER A 497 -15.52 30.76 -20.00
C SER A 497 -14.06 30.35 -19.89
N ALA A 498 -13.77 29.04 -19.83
CA ALA A 498 -12.42 28.51 -19.79
C ALA A 498 -11.60 28.90 -21.02
N ALA A 499 -12.23 28.94 -22.21
CA ALA A 499 -11.60 29.46 -23.42
C ALA A 499 -11.15 30.91 -23.26
N ARG A 500 -11.99 31.79 -22.68
CA ARG A 500 -11.63 33.18 -22.42
C ARG A 500 -10.49 33.32 -21.41
N THR A 501 -10.52 32.56 -20.31
CA THR A 501 -9.43 32.56 -19.31
C THR A 501 -8.11 32.08 -19.93
N ALA A 502 -8.17 31.10 -20.83
CA ALA A 502 -7.02 30.60 -21.59
C ALA A 502 -6.54 31.54 -22.71
N GLY A 503 -7.21 32.68 -22.95
CA GLY A 503 -6.89 33.62 -24.02
C GLY A 503 -7.27 33.14 -25.43
N LEU A 504 -8.18 32.18 -25.53
CA LEU A 504 -8.67 31.62 -26.79
C LEU A 504 -10.02 32.26 -27.19
N SER A 505 -10.33 32.26 -28.49
CA SER A 505 -11.68 32.64 -28.97
C SER A 505 -12.72 31.61 -28.49
N ALA A 506 -13.83 32.12 -27.95
CA ALA A 506 -14.97 31.35 -27.49
C ALA A 506 -16.09 31.25 -28.54
N ASP A 507 -15.84 31.67 -29.79
CA ASP A 507 -16.82 31.69 -30.87
C ASP A 507 -16.89 30.34 -31.60
N GLY A 508 -18.02 30.01 -32.23
CA GLY A 508 -18.22 28.75 -32.95
C GLY A 508 -19.01 27.71 -32.17
N ALA A 509 -19.02 26.47 -32.68
CA ALA A 509 -19.69 25.34 -32.04
C ALA A 509 -18.94 24.89 -30.77
N ALA A 510 -19.66 24.35 -29.78
CA ALA A 510 -19.06 23.94 -28.51
C ALA A 510 -17.93 22.91 -28.69
N ASP A 511 -18.07 21.96 -29.62
CA ASP A 511 -17.04 20.96 -29.92
C ASP A 511 -15.76 21.60 -30.52
N GLU A 512 -15.88 22.67 -31.30
CA GLU A 512 -14.73 23.39 -31.85
C GLU A 512 -13.98 24.19 -30.77
N VAL A 513 -14.72 24.74 -29.80
CA VAL A 513 -14.13 25.37 -28.61
C VAL A 513 -13.41 24.31 -27.77
N ALA A 514 -14.02 23.13 -27.57
CA ALA A 514 -13.43 22.03 -26.82
C ALA A 514 -12.12 21.55 -27.47
N ALA A 515 -12.11 21.31 -28.79
CA ALA A 515 -10.91 20.90 -29.52
C ALA A 515 -9.77 21.95 -29.49
N ARG A 516 -10.07 23.24 -29.35
CA ARG A 516 -9.06 24.29 -29.15
C ARG A 516 -8.50 24.26 -27.73
N LEU A 517 -9.36 24.10 -26.73
CA LEU A 517 -8.97 23.95 -25.33
C LEU A 517 -8.12 22.70 -25.08
N GLU A 518 -8.42 21.59 -25.74
CA GLU A 518 -7.62 20.36 -25.67
C GLU A 518 -6.19 20.60 -26.14
N ARG A 519 -6.02 21.16 -27.34
CA ARG A 519 -4.69 21.52 -27.87
C ARG A 519 -3.95 22.52 -26.98
N TRP A 520 -4.68 23.50 -26.44
CA TRP A 520 -4.10 24.44 -25.49
C TRP A 520 -3.66 23.74 -24.20
N SER A 521 -4.46 22.81 -23.67
CA SER A 521 -4.15 22.08 -22.44
C SER A 521 -2.93 21.17 -22.59
N GLU A 522 -2.78 20.52 -23.75
CA GLU A 522 -1.59 19.75 -24.10
C GLU A 522 -0.35 20.63 -24.17
N ALA A 523 -0.44 21.77 -24.86
CA ALA A 523 0.65 22.74 -24.93
C ALA A 523 0.99 23.34 -23.55
N ALA A 524 -0.02 23.61 -22.71
CA ALA A 524 0.15 24.08 -21.34
C ALA A 524 0.84 23.02 -20.47
N ALA A 525 0.47 21.74 -20.58
CA ALA A 525 1.13 20.66 -19.87
C ALA A 525 2.60 20.49 -20.27
N GLN A 526 2.93 20.63 -21.57
CA GLN A 526 4.33 20.59 -22.03
C GLN A 526 5.13 21.80 -21.50
N ARG A 527 4.54 23.00 -21.51
CA ARG A 527 5.15 24.19 -20.90
C ARG A 527 5.38 24.01 -19.41
N ALA A 528 4.38 23.55 -18.66
CA ALA A 528 4.51 23.28 -17.22
C ALA A 528 5.61 22.25 -16.93
N LYS A 529 5.76 21.22 -17.77
CA LYS A 529 6.86 20.24 -17.65
C LYS A 529 8.23 20.88 -17.91
N ALA A 530 8.33 21.73 -18.92
CA ALA A 530 9.56 22.47 -19.23
C ALA A 530 9.92 23.45 -18.10
N ASP A 531 8.93 24.18 -17.58
CA ASP A 531 9.10 25.14 -16.49
C ASP A 531 9.48 24.44 -15.18
N LEU A 532 8.88 23.29 -14.86
CA LEU A 532 9.29 22.47 -13.71
C LEU A 532 10.74 21.98 -13.87
N ALA A 533 11.14 21.52 -15.05
CA ALA A 533 12.52 21.10 -15.31
C ALA A 533 13.51 22.27 -15.18
N ALA A 534 13.15 23.45 -15.69
CA ALA A 534 13.94 24.67 -15.52
C ALA A 534 14.04 25.08 -14.05
N TRP A 535 12.93 25.00 -13.30
CA TRP A 535 12.91 25.29 -11.87
C TRP A 535 13.76 24.32 -11.05
N GLN A 536 13.73 23.02 -11.36
CA GLN A 536 14.60 22.01 -10.73
C GLN A 536 16.08 22.30 -10.97
N ARG A 537 16.46 22.67 -12.21
CA ARG A 537 17.82 23.12 -12.53
C ARG A 537 18.21 24.40 -11.81
N TYR A 538 17.27 25.33 -11.66
CA TYR A 538 17.50 26.55 -10.88
C TYR A 538 17.73 26.23 -9.40
N GLN A 539 17.00 25.27 -8.81
CA GLN A 539 17.29 24.78 -7.46
C GLN A 539 18.65 24.08 -7.35
N GLU A 540 19.05 23.30 -8.36
CA GLU A 540 20.40 22.74 -8.41
C GLU A 540 21.45 23.85 -8.40
N LEU A 541 21.25 24.92 -9.18
CA LEU A 541 22.11 26.12 -9.14
C LEU A 541 22.14 26.73 -7.74
N GLN A 542 20.99 26.91 -7.07
CA GLN A 542 20.93 27.47 -5.71
C GLN A 542 21.66 26.59 -4.70
N GLY A 543 21.49 25.26 -4.76
CA GLY A 543 22.22 24.31 -3.93
C GLY A 543 23.72 24.31 -4.19
N LEU A 544 24.14 24.47 -5.45
CA LEU A 544 25.55 24.61 -5.83
C LEU A 544 26.13 25.97 -5.45
N LEU A 545 25.34 27.04 -5.38
CA LEU A 545 25.80 28.35 -4.93
C LEU A 545 25.97 28.39 -3.41
N ASP A 546 25.11 27.70 -2.67
CA ASP A 546 25.12 27.63 -1.19
C ASP A 546 25.19 29.03 -0.56
N GLY A 547 24.34 29.94 -1.08
CA GLY A 547 24.28 31.35 -0.68
C GLY A 547 25.45 32.23 -1.15
N SER A 548 26.47 31.67 -1.79
CA SER A 548 27.59 32.43 -2.37
C SER A 548 27.36 32.75 -3.84
N GLN A 549 28.09 33.71 -4.41
CA GLN A 549 28.06 34.00 -5.85
C GLN A 549 29.08 33.15 -6.62
N VAL A 550 28.89 33.01 -7.93
CA VAL A 550 29.85 32.34 -8.84
C VAL A 550 31.27 32.91 -8.65
N GLY A 551 31.37 34.25 -8.56
CA GLY A 551 32.64 34.95 -8.37
C GLY A 551 33.36 34.57 -7.07
N ASP A 552 32.64 34.25 -6.01
CA ASP A 552 33.25 33.83 -4.72
C ASP A 552 33.93 32.47 -4.87
N TRP A 553 33.30 31.55 -5.60
CA TRP A 553 33.90 30.24 -5.89
C TRP A 553 35.10 30.38 -6.83
N GLU A 554 35.04 31.25 -7.83
CA GLU A 554 36.18 31.51 -8.72
C GLU A 554 37.37 32.13 -7.97
N ALA A 555 37.11 33.05 -7.05
CA ALA A 555 38.12 33.64 -6.18
C ALA A 555 38.76 32.58 -5.26
N LYS A 556 37.96 31.68 -4.66
CA LYS A 556 38.47 30.54 -3.88
C LYS A 556 39.35 29.62 -4.74
N ALA A 557 38.93 29.29 -5.96
CA ALA A 557 39.73 28.51 -6.90
C ALA A 557 41.07 29.17 -7.19
N ALA A 558 41.07 30.48 -7.47
CA ALA A 558 42.26 31.25 -7.75
C ALA A 558 43.23 31.27 -6.56
N ALA A 559 42.72 31.45 -5.34
CA ALA A 559 43.52 31.39 -4.11
C ALA A 559 44.17 30.01 -3.92
N LEU A 560 43.42 28.92 -4.14
CA LEU A 560 43.96 27.56 -4.07
C LEU A 560 45.01 27.29 -5.15
N ARG A 561 44.82 27.78 -6.39
CA ARG A 561 45.84 27.69 -7.45
C ARG A 561 47.14 28.40 -7.08
N GLN A 562 47.03 29.62 -6.53
CA GLN A 562 48.20 30.37 -6.06
C GLN A 562 48.91 29.63 -4.92
N ARG A 563 48.15 29.08 -3.96
CA ARG A 563 48.72 28.28 -2.88
C ARG A 563 49.41 27.01 -3.39
N LEU A 564 48.79 26.30 -4.33
CA LEU A 564 49.36 25.10 -4.92
C LEU A 564 50.67 25.41 -5.65
N ALA A 565 50.70 26.47 -6.46
CA ALA A 565 51.91 26.92 -7.15
C ALA A 565 53.04 27.26 -6.16
N ALA A 566 52.73 27.98 -5.08
CA ALA A 566 53.72 28.30 -4.05
C ALA A 566 54.24 27.04 -3.30
N LEU A 567 53.40 26.02 -3.12
CA LEU A 567 53.83 24.75 -2.52
C LEU A 567 54.67 23.92 -3.50
N GLU A 568 54.29 23.88 -4.78
CA GLU A 568 55.05 23.16 -5.83
C GLU A 568 56.43 23.80 -6.06
N ASP A 569 56.53 25.13 -6.05
CA ASP A 569 57.81 25.85 -6.15
C ASP A 569 58.72 25.59 -4.93
N ALA A 570 58.13 25.33 -3.75
CA ALA A 570 58.89 25.05 -2.52
C ALA A 570 59.38 23.60 -2.42
N VAL A 571 58.89 22.68 -3.25
CA VAL A 571 59.24 21.25 -3.24
C VAL A 571 60.31 20.98 -4.31
N GLU A 572 61.59 20.95 -3.92
CA GLU A 572 62.70 20.60 -4.84
C GLU A 572 62.65 19.15 -5.33
N VAL A 573 62.06 18.24 -4.55
CA VAL A 573 61.96 16.80 -4.86
C VAL A 573 60.52 16.36 -4.63
N SER A 574 59.86 15.85 -5.68
CA SER A 574 58.49 15.33 -5.62
C SER A 574 58.40 14.16 -4.63
N ALA A 575 58.10 14.48 -3.38
CA ALA A 575 57.81 13.52 -2.32
C ALA A 575 56.33 13.20 -2.33
N ASP A 576 55.92 12.19 -3.10
CA ASP A 576 54.55 11.68 -3.03
C ASP A 576 54.41 10.77 -1.80
N SER A 577 54.14 11.37 -0.64
CA SER A 577 54.03 10.64 0.62
C SER A 577 52.59 10.35 0.98
N ALA A 578 52.18 9.09 1.07
CA ALA A 578 50.81 8.71 1.49
C ALA A 578 50.40 9.19 2.91
N ARG A 579 51.33 9.74 3.71
CA ARG A 579 51.07 10.18 5.09
C ARG A 579 50.31 11.50 5.14
N SER A 580 49.60 11.72 6.26
CA SER A 580 48.92 13.00 6.50
C SER A 580 49.92 14.07 6.97
N PRO A 581 49.69 15.38 6.71
CA PRO A 581 50.54 16.44 7.23
C PRO A 581 50.70 16.38 8.76
N GLU A 582 49.64 15.99 9.48
CA GLU A 582 49.64 15.89 10.95
C GLU A 582 50.61 14.80 11.46
N GLU A 583 50.64 13.64 10.79
CA GLU A 583 51.58 12.56 11.11
C GLU A 583 53.04 13.00 10.89
N ILE A 584 53.29 13.70 9.78
CA ILE A 584 54.62 14.21 9.43
C ILE A 584 55.05 15.30 10.43
N ASP A 585 54.13 16.19 10.84
CA ASP A 585 54.41 17.24 11.83
C ASP A 585 54.73 16.71 13.23
N VAL A 586 54.22 15.52 13.59
CA VAL A 586 54.61 14.82 14.84
C VAL A 586 56.06 14.33 14.74
N GLU A 587 56.39 13.58 13.69
CA GLU A 587 57.74 13.04 13.51
C GLU A 587 58.78 14.15 13.32
N LEU A 588 58.44 15.19 12.56
CA LEU A 588 59.32 16.34 12.33
C LEU A 588 59.66 17.07 13.64
N ARG A 589 58.72 17.15 14.58
CA ARG A 589 58.99 17.71 15.92
C ARG A 589 59.97 16.83 16.69
N GLU A 590 59.75 15.52 16.72
CA GLU A 590 60.62 14.57 17.43
C GLU A 590 62.06 14.61 16.87
N VAL A 591 62.23 14.59 15.54
CA VAL A 591 63.54 14.63 14.90
C VAL A 591 64.23 15.99 15.12
N ARG A 592 63.49 17.10 15.11
CA ARG A 592 64.05 18.43 15.44
C ARG A 592 64.52 18.51 16.89
N ASP A 593 63.76 17.93 17.82
CA ASP A 593 64.16 17.88 19.22
C ASP A 593 65.44 17.05 19.41
N GLN A 594 65.56 15.91 18.73
CA GLN A 594 66.78 15.10 18.69
C GLN A 594 67.98 15.88 18.11
N SER A 595 67.76 16.60 16.99
CA SER A 595 68.81 17.44 16.38
C SER A 595 69.29 18.54 17.34
N ASN A 596 68.36 19.19 18.04
CA ASN A 596 68.68 20.22 19.03
C ASN A 596 69.48 19.65 20.21
N GLU A 597 69.12 18.45 20.68
CA GLU A 597 69.85 17.75 21.75
C GLU A 597 71.28 17.39 21.31
N LEU A 598 71.44 16.79 20.12
CA LEU A 598 72.74 16.44 19.55
C LEU A 598 73.61 17.69 19.34
N LYS A 599 73.03 18.78 18.83
CA LYS A 599 73.72 20.08 18.69
C LYS A 599 74.24 20.59 20.02
N GLY A 600 73.43 20.49 21.08
CA GLY A 600 73.82 20.85 22.44
C GLY A 600 74.98 19.99 22.96
N ARG A 601 74.90 18.65 22.78
CA ARG A 601 75.96 17.71 23.15
C ARG A 601 77.26 18.00 22.40
N LEU A 602 77.20 18.18 21.07
CA LEU A 602 78.36 18.53 20.24
C LEU A 602 79.01 19.85 20.67
N GLY A 603 78.20 20.86 21.03
CA GLY A 603 78.70 22.13 21.57
C GLY A 603 79.52 21.92 22.86
N ASN A 604 79.01 21.09 23.78
CA ASN A 604 79.70 20.76 25.03
C ASN A 604 80.97 19.93 24.80
N MET A 605 80.91 18.92 23.93
CA MET A 605 82.06 18.07 23.60
C MET A 605 83.17 18.87 22.94
N LYS A 606 82.83 19.72 21.95
CA LYS A 606 83.79 20.57 21.24
C LYS A 606 84.54 21.50 22.20
N ALA A 607 83.86 22.05 23.20
CA ALA A 607 84.49 22.90 24.21
C ALA A 607 85.47 22.15 25.11
N GLY A 608 85.29 20.83 25.29
CA GLY A 608 86.14 19.96 26.10
C GLY A 608 87.23 19.20 25.34
N LEU A 609 87.32 19.37 24.01
CA LEU A 609 88.34 18.69 23.20
C LEU A 609 89.72 19.32 23.45
N PRO A 610 90.72 18.52 23.88
CA PRO A 610 92.09 18.99 23.98
C PRO A 610 92.70 19.19 22.58
N ASP A 611 93.72 20.04 22.50
CA ASP A 611 94.48 20.22 21.26
C ASP A 611 95.33 18.98 20.97
N LEU A 612 94.84 18.13 20.06
CA LEU A 612 95.50 16.89 19.69
C LEU A 612 96.92 17.15 19.18
N ALA A 613 97.12 18.21 18.38
CA ALA A 613 98.43 18.51 17.80
C ALA A 613 99.46 18.85 18.90
N ALA A 614 99.04 19.59 19.93
CA ALA A 614 99.89 19.89 21.08
C ALA A 614 100.23 18.63 21.91
N LEU A 615 99.27 17.71 22.06
CA LEU A 615 99.47 16.43 22.77
C LEU A 615 100.37 15.46 22.00
N GLU A 616 100.20 15.37 20.68
CA GLU A 616 101.09 14.58 19.80
C GLU A 616 102.52 15.10 19.87
N GLU A 617 102.71 16.42 19.77
CA GLU A 617 104.04 17.02 19.90
C GLU A 617 104.65 16.78 21.31
N ALA A 618 103.84 16.82 22.37
CA ALA A 618 104.28 16.51 23.72
C ALA A 618 104.68 15.03 23.88
N ALA A 619 103.93 14.10 23.30
CA ALA A 619 104.25 12.68 23.29
C ALA A 619 105.55 12.40 22.53
N ASP A 620 105.74 12.99 21.34
CA ASP A 620 106.97 12.88 20.55
C ASP A 620 108.19 13.46 21.29
N ARG A 621 108.03 14.58 22.00
CA ARG A 621 109.08 15.15 22.85
C ARG A 621 109.44 14.19 24.00
N ALA A 622 108.45 13.60 24.66
CA ALA A 622 108.68 12.66 25.75
C ALA A 622 109.35 11.36 25.27
N GLU A 623 108.97 10.86 24.09
CA GLU A 623 109.60 9.67 23.47
C GLU A 623 111.07 9.93 23.11
N ARG A 624 111.36 11.04 22.42
CA ARG A 624 112.74 11.45 22.09
C ARG A 624 113.61 11.62 23.33
N GLU A 625 113.05 12.12 24.43
CA GLU A 625 113.78 12.27 25.69
C GLU A 625 114.11 10.91 26.34
N VAL A 626 113.19 9.95 26.29
CA VAL A 626 113.46 8.57 26.74
C VAL A 626 114.54 7.94 25.87
N GLU A 627 114.45 8.02 24.54
CA GLU A 627 115.46 7.47 23.62
C GLU A 627 116.85 8.09 23.86
N ARG A 628 116.91 9.41 24.07
CA ARG A 628 118.15 10.14 24.37
C ARG A 628 118.80 9.60 25.64
N LEU A 629 118.02 9.44 26.71
CA LEU A 629 118.51 8.95 28.00
C LEU A 629 118.90 7.46 27.96
N GLU A 630 118.17 6.63 27.22
CA GLU A 630 118.51 5.21 27.04
C GLU A 630 119.77 5.00 26.19
N SER A 631 119.93 5.79 25.13
CA SER A 631 121.16 5.84 24.33
C SER A 631 122.36 6.25 25.19
N LEU A 632 122.20 7.31 26.00
CA LEU A 632 123.23 7.75 26.95
C LEU A 632 123.57 6.66 27.97
N ALA A 633 122.56 5.98 28.52
CA ALA A 633 122.74 4.86 29.45
C ALA A 633 123.49 3.68 28.81
N SER A 634 123.25 3.41 27.53
CA SER A 634 123.93 2.36 26.76
C SER A 634 125.41 2.69 26.54
N VAL A 635 125.72 3.93 26.15
CA VAL A 635 127.10 4.41 25.96
C VAL A 635 127.87 4.31 27.27
N VAL A 636 127.31 4.80 28.38
CA VAL A 636 127.98 4.75 29.69
C VAL A 636 128.23 3.32 30.16
N ARG A 637 127.25 2.41 30.00
CA ARG A 637 127.43 0.99 30.32
C ARG A 637 128.53 0.33 29.49
N LYS A 638 128.55 0.54 28.16
CA LYS A 638 129.59 0.01 27.27
C LYS A 638 130.98 0.53 27.59
N THR A 639 131.10 1.75 28.11
CA THR A 639 132.39 2.38 28.45
C THR A 639 132.96 1.86 29.78
N ARG A 640 132.11 1.21 30.58
CA ARG A 640 132.46 0.72 31.92
C ARG A 640 132.93 -0.75 31.92
N THR A 641 132.50 -1.54 30.95
CA THR A 641 132.98 -2.91 30.65
C THR A 641 134.22 -2.85 29.79
#